data_AF-N0E4A1-F1
#
_entry.id   AF-N0E4A1-F1
#
_cell.length_a   1.000
_cell.length_b   1.000
_cell.length_c   1.000
_cell.angle_alpha   90.00
_cell.angle_beta   90.00
_cell.angle_gamma   90.00
#
_symmetry.space_group_name_H-M   'P 1'
#
loop_
_entity.id
_entity.type
_entity.pdbx_description
1 polymer ?
#
loop_
_entity_poly.entity_id
_entity_poly.type
_entity_poly.pdbx_seq_one_letter_code
_entity_poly.pdbx_strand_id
1 'polypeptide(L)'
;MTPRQPSTTRRRKGSTGRRLTVVNITLQSEEWDYDKEVSLGGHDFRIVRIGTRGDIERAEELVWQWSLTSDAIAVTGAREAKARGLFSGNPSELKAVRDTTARVPVRDGAMLADILQEWAVRRVQAELPGYFSNARVVVVGNATRERTLTVLREFTANIDIEDPDKRVGTPLAVGLNPVTSRAAAAGMVAWDLAPDVVKKAAHGPAAWVSGQFAHQAAEFADVIVGSYADLVRFGLPDLTGKAVLTNAVSEERLAALAAKGVSLVIDATPEPFDVMVVTAMFEAMAAATITDGHELTTDDLVTFLEAAELEPRLLWPNGFNRRSRFAFVIHPLSTEYFKKQPALGQLAELPGMGRVVEKSAAYMPPFVYSRVSGIVSPDGSEAEGWLITVGGTPKEMLAHPPEFTYSRLLEAADLAKQLGAQVMGLGAFTKVVGDAGVTVSKRATIPITTGNSYSASGALWAAHEAIRRLGIAQVDDEGRLRGKAMVVGGSGAIGAACARLLAHAADEVWLVSPETAKLITIKAEIEAENPRATVHIATAPGDALGEMDLIVTATSAAGTKVLDIMAVKPGCVITDVARPLDMSAEDVAKRPDVLVIESGEVELPGDVHMRDIGLPPGVAYACLAETIVLALEGRFETFTVGRNIEWRKVREIYRLGLKHGMKLATISGINGPFSDEDFARVRAAALAARAGQSDGTESTGPTGATTQEETA
;
A
#
# COMPACT_ATOMS: atom_id res chain seq x y z
N MET A 1 9.06 16.91 -1.86
CA MET A 1 8.55 17.85 -0.85
C MET A 1 9.58 18.93 -0.63
N THR A 2 9.24 20.20 -0.84
CA THR A 2 10.13 21.32 -0.53
C THR A 2 10.05 21.60 0.97
N PRO A 3 11.17 21.74 1.71
CA PRO A 3 11.11 22.12 3.10
C PRO A 3 10.60 23.56 3.18
N ARG A 4 9.44 23.76 3.82
CA ARG A 4 8.99 25.11 4.18
C ARG A 4 10.02 25.66 5.19
N GLN A 5 10.66 26.75 4.82
CA GLN A 5 11.59 27.47 5.68
C GLN A 5 10.92 27.89 6.99
N PRO A 6 11.68 28.00 8.09
CA PRO A 6 11.15 28.46 9.37
C PRO A 6 10.55 29.86 9.18
N SER A 7 9.28 30.01 9.54
CA SER A 7 8.60 31.28 9.46
C SER A 7 9.33 32.27 10.37
N THR A 8 9.90 33.30 9.75
CA THR A 8 10.47 34.44 10.46
C THR A 8 9.40 35.03 11.35
N THR A 9 9.71 35.13 12.64
CA THR A 9 8.89 35.70 13.72
C THR A 9 8.48 37.13 13.34
N ARG A 10 7.31 37.28 12.70
CA ARG A 10 6.67 38.58 12.52
C ARG A 10 6.15 39.00 13.88
N ARG A 11 6.88 39.91 14.55
CA ARG A 11 6.36 40.70 15.69
C ARG A 11 5.05 41.38 15.25
N ARG A 12 3.91 40.79 15.58
CA ARG A 12 2.61 41.46 15.54
C ARG A 12 2.56 42.45 16.71
N LYS A 13 2.06 43.65 16.41
CA LYS A 13 1.88 44.76 17.35
C LYS A 13 1.01 44.35 18.54
N GLY A 14 1.57 44.55 19.74
CA GLY A 14 0.96 44.71 21.07
C GLY A 14 -0.38 44.04 21.37
N SER A 15 -0.33 42.98 22.17
CA SER A 15 -1.46 42.59 23.04
C SER A 15 -1.63 43.71 24.09
N THR A 16 -2.84 44.25 24.22
CA THR A 16 -3.18 45.26 25.25
C THR A 16 -3.83 44.62 26.48
N GLY A 17 -3.63 43.31 26.69
CA GLY A 17 -4.24 42.53 27.76
C GLY A 17 -3.35 42.42 29.00
N ARG A 18 -3.97 42.23 30.17
CA ARG A 18 -3.28 41.78 31.39
C ARG A 18 -2.60 40.44 31.09
N ARG A 19 -1.35 40.28 31.53
CA ARG A 19 -0.64 38.99 31.47
C ARG A 19 -1.30 37.98 32.40
N LEU A 20 -1.65 36.82 31.87
CA LEU A 20 -2.27 35.72 32.61
C LEU A 20 -1.21 34.82 33.23
N THR A 21 -1.38 34.39 34.47
CA THR A 21 -0.46 33.47 35.17
C THR A 21 -1.08 32.09 35.24
N VAL A 22 -0.40 31.08 34.70
CA VAL A 22 -0.86 29.69 34.73
C VAL A 22 0.21 28.83 35.38
N VAL A 23 -0.18 27.93 36.26
CA VAL A 23 0.75 27.14 37.08
C VAL A 23 0.46 25.66 36.94
N ASN A 24 1.46 24.85 36.58
CA ASN A 24 1.39 23.39 36.57
C ASN A 24 2.02 22.83 37.84
N ILE A 25 1.19 22.31 38.75
CA ILE A 25 1.63 21.54 39.91
C ILE A 25 1.68 20.07 39.51
N THR A 26 2.87 19.47 39.55
CA THR A 26 3.08 18.11 39.05
C THR A 26 3.66 17.20 40.10
N LEU A 27 3.16 15.97 40.17
CA LEU A 27 3.70 14.93 41.06
C LEU A 27 5.07 14.39 40.59
N GLN A 28 5.59 14.89 39.48
CA GLN A 28 6.96 14.61 39.04
C GLN A 28 7.99 15.40 39.86
N SER A 29 9.28 15.17 39.60
CA SER A 29 10.35 15.96 40.21
C SER A 29 10.39 17.40 39.68
N GLU A 30 11.00 18.25 40.50
CA GLU A 30 11.34 19.65 40.26
C GLU A 30 12.49 19.85 39.28
N GLU A 31 13.14 18.78 38.83
CA GLU A 31 14.25 18.80 37.86
C GLU A 31 13.90 19.54 36.57
N TRP A 32 12.63 19.52 36.18
CA TRP A 32 12.12 20.16 34.96
C TRP A 32 11.29 21.42 35.26
N ASP A 33 11.39 21.99 36.46
CA ASP A 33 10.66 23.21 36.83
C ASP A 33 11.13 24.41 36.01
N TYR A 34 10.18 25.30 35.72
CA TYR A 34 10.42 26.51 34.95
C TYR A 34 9.46 27.62 35.37
N ASP A 35 9.86 28.85 35.06
CA ASP A 35 9.06 30.07 35.15
C ASP A 35 9.39 30.92 33.92
N LYS A 36 8.45 31.03 32.99
CA LYS A 36 8.67 31.61 31.65
C LYS A 36 7.53 32.55 31.27
N GLU A 37 7.89 33.61 30.57
CA GLU A 37 6.94 34.48 29.90
C GLU A 37 6.81 34.06 28.44
N VAL A 38 5.59 33.78 27.99
CA VAL A 38 5.30 33.29 26.64
C VAL A 38 4.08 34.01 26.06
N SER A 39 3.96 34.01 24.74
CA SER A 39 2.78 34.52 24.04
C SER A 39 2.19 33.40 23.21
N LEU A 40 0.87 33.18 23.30
CA LEU A 40 0.17 32.13 22.56
C LEU A 40 -1.28 32.54 22.30
N GLY A 41 -1.80 32.30 21.09
CA GLY A 41 -3.21 32.59 20.78
C GLY A 41 -3.62 34.07 20.91
N GLY A 42 -2.67 35.00 20.82
CA GLY A 42 -2.92 36.43 21.03
C GLY A 42 -2.93 36.89 22.50
N HIS A 43 -2.61 36.00 23.44
CA HIS A 43 -2.51 36.29 24.87
C HIS A 43 -1.07 36.16 25.38
N ASP A 44 -0.71 36.98 26.37
CA ASP A 44 0.56 36.89 27.08
C ASP A 44 0.38 36.13 28.39
N PHE A 45 1.21 35.11 28.60
CA PHE A 45 1.18 34.23 29.77
C PHE A 45 2.50 34.28 30.55
N ARG A 46 2.43 34.15 31.87
CA ARG A 46 3.50 33.64 32.72
C ARG A 46 3.17 32.19 33.05
N ILE A 47 3.96 31.26 32.54
CA ILE A 47 3.79 29.83 32.78
C ILE A 47 4.81 29.35 33.81
N VAL A 48 4.34 28.65 34.83
CA VAL A 48 5.18 28.11 35.91
C VAL A 48 4.93 26.62 36.04
N ARG A 49 5.98 25.82 36.22
CA ARG A 49 5.89 24.39 36.58
C ARG A 49 6.59 24.15 37.91
N ILE A 50 5.93 23.41 38.81
CA ILE A 50 6.45 23.07 40.13
C ILE A 50 6.25 21.58 40.42
N GLY A 51 7.36 20.87 40.68
CA GLY A 51 7.37 19.45 41.03
C GLY A 51 7.17 19.18 42.54
N THR A 52 6.48 18.09 42.87
CA THR A 52 6.27 17.65 44.27
C THR A 52 6.81 16.26 44.58
N ARG A 53 7.41 15.55 43.61
CA ARG A 53 7.97 14.19 43.78
C ARG A 53 6.99 13.17 44.37
N GLY A 54 5.71 13.28 44.06
CA GLY A 54 4.67 12.36 44.54
C GLY A 54 4.04 12.76 45.87
N ASP A 55 4.51 13.84 46.50
CA ASP A 55 3.92 14.38 47.73
C ASP A 55 2.57 15.06 47.42
N ILE A 56 1.50 14.46 47.92
CA ILE A 56 0.11 14.89 47.73
C ILE A 56 -0.22 16.08 48.64
N GLU A 57 0.20 16.06 49.90
CA GLU A 57 -0.04 17.15 50.84
C GLU A 57 0.63 18.42 50.31
N ARG A 58 1.87 18.30 49.81
CA ARG A 58 2.57 19.41 49.17
C ARG A 58 1.87 19.91 47.90
N ALA A 59 1.28 19.00 47.12
CA ALA A 59 0.53 19.38 45.93
C ALA A 59 -0.74 20.16 46.28
N GLU A 60 -1.50 19.72 47.30
CA GLU A 60 -2.67 20.45 47.83
C GLU A 60 -2.28 21.84 48.32
N GLU A 61 -1.23 21.94 49.14
CA GLU A 61 -0.71 23.22 49.61
C GLU A 61 -0.38 24.18 48.46
N LEU A 62 0.32 23.68 47.44
CA LEU A 62 0.71 24.49 46.29
C LEU A 62 -0.48 24.92 45.45
N VAL A 63 -1.46 24.03 45.21
CA VAL A 63 -2.70 24.38 44.50
C VAL A 63 -3.44 25.48 45.25
N TRP A 64 -3.57 25.36 46.57
CA TRP A 64 -4.20 26.40 47.40
C TRP A 64 -3.43 27.73 47.32
N GLN A 65 -2.11 27.71 47.53
CA GLN A 65 -1.27 28.91 47.55
C GLN A 65 -1.33 29.65 46.21
N TRP A 66 -1.14 28.94 45.10
CA TRP A 66 -1.12 29.54 43.78
C TRP A 66 -2.50 30.03 43.34
N SER A 67 -3.59 29.43 43.82
CA SER A 67 -4.96 29.90 43.53
C SER A 67 -5.26 31.34 44.00
N LEU A 68 -4.39 31.91 44.83
CA LEU A 68 -4.47 33.30 45.27
C LEU A 68 -3.91 34.29 44.24
N THR A 69 -3.04 33.83 43.34
CA THR A 69 -2.22 34.70 42.47
C THR A 69 -2.17 34.28 41.00
N SER A 70 -2.62 33.06 40.65
CA SER A 70 -2.73 32.58 39.28
C SER A 70 -4.12 32.84 38.70
N ASP A 71 -4.26 32.73 37.38
CA ASP A 71 -5.54 32.78 36.66
C ASP A 71 -6.07 31.36 36.35
N ALA A 72 -5.20 30.34 36.30
CA ALA A 72 -5.58 28.93 36.24
C ALA A 72 -4.44 28.00 36.73
N ILE A 73 -4.79 26.77 37.09
CA ILE A 73 -3.85 25.75 37.58
C ILE A 73 -4.01 24.46 36.79
N ALA A 74 -2.90 23.81 36.45
CA ALA A 74 -2.85 22.44 35.95
C ALA A 74 -2.33 21.49 37.04
N VAL A 75 -2.90 20.29 37.16
CA VAL A 75 -2.45 19.22 38.07
C VAL A 75 -2.07 17.99 37.25
N THR A 76 -0.80 17.56 37.33
CA THR A 76 -0.26 16.51 36.45
C THR A 76 0.69 15.54 37.15
N GLY A 77 1.26 14.59 36.40
CA GLY A 77 2.39 13.78 36.86
C GLY A 77 2.05 12.51 37.64
N ALA A 78 0.77 12.26 37.92
CA ALA A 78 0.35 11.12 38.75
C ALA A 78 0.74 9.76 38.17
N ARG A 79 0.69 9.60 36.83
CA ARG A 79 1.04 8.34 36.17
C ARG A 79 2.54 8.08 36.26
N GLU A 80 3.35 9.08 35.96
CA GLU A 80 4.81 9.00 36.04
C GLU A 80 5.29 8.81 37.48
N ALA A 81 4.66 9.49 38.45
CA ALA A 81 4.94 9.30 39.87
C ALA A 81 4.61 7.88 40.32
N LYS A 82 3.46 7.34 39.91
CA LYS A 82 3.08 5.94 40.18
C LYS A 82 4.07 4.95 39.56
N ALA A 83 4.45 5.16 38.29
CA ALA A 83 5.40 4.30 37.58
C ALA A 83 6.79 4.28 38.26
N ARG A 84 7.17 5.35 38.96
CA ARG A 84 8.41 5.45 39.76
C ARG A 84 8.24 5.00 41.21
N GLY A 85 7.05 4.53 41.61
CA GLY A 85 6.76 4.13 43.00
C GLY A 85 6.70 5.29 44.00
N LEU A 86 6.60 6.54 43.52
CA LEU A 86 6.52 7.74 44.34
C LEU A 86 5.09 8.08 44.79
N PHE A 87 4.09 7.48 44.17
CA PHE A 87 2.68 7.75 44.43
C PHE A 87 1.85 6.45 44.39
N SER A 88 0.87 6.34 45.29
CA SER A 88 0.00 5.16 45.45
C SER A 88 -0.85 4.87 44.20
N GLY A 89 -1.20 5.92 43.45
CA GLY A 89 -2.14 5.84 42.33
C GLY A 89 -3.61 5.95 42.76
N ASN A 90 -3.90 6.38 43.99
CA ASN A 90 -5.27 6.52 44.50
C ASN A 90 -6.02 7.69 43.80
N PRO A 91 -7.12 7.42 43.06
CA PRO A 91 -7.86 8.46 42.36
C PRO A 91 -8.50 9.50 43.29
N SER A 92 -8.83 9.14 44.55
CA SER A 92 -9.43 10.07 45.49
C SER A 92 -8.46 11.15 45.95
N GLU A 93 -7.17 10.81 46.09
CA GLU A 93 -6.09 11.74 46.44
C GLU A 93 -5.94 12.79 45.33
N LEU A 94 -5.91 12.38 44.06
CA LEU A 94 -5.84 13.32 42.93
C LEU A 94 -7.08 14.20 42.79
N LYS A 95 -8.25 13.68 43.19
CA LYS A 95 -9.47 14.47 43.25
C LYS A 95 -9.37 15.53 44.35
N ALA A 96 -8.87 15.18 45.54
CA ALA A 96 -8.65 16.14 46.62
C ALA A 96 -7.71 17.28 46.22
N VAL A 97 -6.60 16.98 45.53
CA VAL A 97 -5.70 18.01 44.98
C VAL A 97 -6.42 18.96 44.02
N ARG A 98 -7.26 18.43 43.12
CA ARG A 98 -8.00 19.27 42.16
C ARG A 98 -9.10 20.09 42.83
N ASP A 99 -9.81 19.49 43.78
CA ASP A 99 -10.95 20.09 44.48
C ASP A 99 -10.51 21.01 45.64
N THR A 100 -9.19 21.20 45.83
CA THR A 100 -8.61 22.06 46.88
C THR A 100 -9.08 23.51 46.79
N THR A 101 -9.44 23.99 45.59
CA THR A 101 -9.88 25.37 45.36
C THR A 101 -10.91 25.45 44.24
N ALA A 102 -11.85 26.38 44.37
CA ALA A 102 -12.78 26.79 43.31
C ALA A 102 -12.54 28.25 42.87
N ARG A 103 -11.46 28.89 43.36
CA ARG A 103 -11.15 30.31 43.06
C ARG A 103 -10.72 30.52 41.61
N VAL A 104 -10.00 29.55 41.08
CA VAL A 104 -9.47 29.53 39.71
C VAL A 104 -9.72 28.15 39.12
N PRO A 105 -9.83 28.02 37.79
CA PRO A 105 -9.96 26.71 37.15
C PRO A 105 -8.75 25.82 37.46
N VAL A 106 -9.01 24.60 37.92
CA VAL A 106 -7.99 23.55 38.09
C VAL A 106 -8.23 22.46 37.04
N ARG A 107 -7.22 22.18 36.21
CA ARG A 107 -7.32 21.30 35.04
C ARG A 107 -6.33 20.16 35.11
N ASP A 108 -6.69 18.99 34.60
CA ASP A 108 -5.79 17.83 34.48
C ASP A 108 -5.49 17.46 33.03
N GLY A 109 -6.00 18.24 32.07
CA GLY A 109 -5.80 18.01 30.65
C GLY A 109 -6.67 16.90 30.09
N ALA A 110 -7.66 16.42 30.84
CA ALA A 110 -8.51 15.34 30.37
C ALA A 110 -9.26 15.74 29.09
N MET A 111 -9.87 16.92 29.06
CA MET A 111 -10.69 17.36 27.95
C MET A 111 -9.85 17.56 26.67
N LEU A 112 -8.72 18.26 26.80
CA LEU A 112 -7.87 18.57 25.66
C LEU A 112 -7.10 17.35 25.14
N ALA A 113 -6.68 16.42 26.01
CA ALA A 113 -5.99 15.22 25.55
C ALA A 113 -6.88 14.30 24.69
N ASP A 114 -8.20 14.30 24.91
CA ASP A 114 -9.14 13.55 24.07
C ASP A 114 -9.15 14.13 22.65
N ILE A 115 -9.26 15.45 22.57
CA ILE A 115 -9.28 16.20 21.30
C ILE A 115 -7.96 16.00 20.55
N LEU A 116 -6.83 16.19 21.23
CA LEU A 116 -5.51 16.13 20.61
C LEU A 116 -5.13 14.72 20.12
N GLN A 117 -5.41 13.67 20.89
CA GLN A 117 -5.14 12.30 20.45
C GLN A 117 -6.02 11.90 19.27
N GLU A 118 -7.32 12.24 19.31
CA GLU A 118 -8.22 12.03 18.18
C GLU A 118 -7.73 12.78 16.94
N TRP A 119 -7.40 14.06 17.10
CA TRP A 119 -6.92 14.90 16.01
C TRP A 119 -5.61 14.38 15.43
N ALA A 120 -4.68 13.89 16.25
CA ALA A 120 -3.43 13.31 15.78
C ALA A 120 -3.66 12.13 14.82
N VAL A 121 -4.61 11.25 15.14
CA VAL A 121 -4.99 10.13 14.25
C VAL A 121 -5.61 10.66 12.96
N ARG A 122 -6.58 11.58 13.03
CA ARG A 122 -7.24 12.15 11.85
C ARG A 122 -6.27 12.92 10.95
N ARG A 123 -5.33 13.65 11.55
CA ARG A 123 -4.28 14.39 10.85
C ARG A 123 -3.35 13.46 10.08
N VAL A 124 -2.84 12.41 10.73
CA VAL A 124 -2.01 11.39 10.06
C VAL A 124 -2.76 10.77 8.89
N GLN A 125 -4.04 10.45 9.05
CA GLN A 125 -4.85 9.91 7.97
C GLN A 125 -5.05 10.91 6.81
N ALA A 126 -5.13 12.21 7.09
CA ALA A 126 -5.27 13.26 6.07
C ALA A 126 -3.96 13.54 5.33
N GLU A 127 -2.82 13.57 6.04
CA GLU A 127 -1.49 13.81 5.45
C GLU A 127 -0.90 12.56 4.78
N LEU A 128 -1.22 11.38 5.30
CA LEU A 128 -0.77 10.07 4.82
C LEU A 128 -2.00 9.17 4.57
N PRO A 129 -2.73 9.39 3.45
CA PRO A 129 -3.94 8.64 3.15
C PRO A 129 -3.74 7.12 3.26
N GLY A 130 -4.59 6.50 4.05
CA GLY A 130 -4.59 5.05 4.29
C GLY A 130 -3.58 4.55 5.32
N TYR A 131 -2.81 5.41 6.00
CA TYR A 131 -1.77 4.97 6.95
C TYR A 131 -2.27 3.93 7.97
N PHE A 132 -3.45 4.18 8.56
CA PHE A 132 -4.08 3.29 9.52
C PHE A 132 -4.95 2.21 8.89
N SER A 133 -5.19 2.22 7.58
CA SER A 133 -6.03 1.24 6.90
C SER A 133 -5.51 -0.17 7.17
N ASN A 134 -6.32 -0.96 7.87
CA ASN A 134 -6.00 -2.32 8.32
C ASN A 134 -4.72 -2.45 9.16
N ALA A 135 -4.13 -1.35 9.64
CA ALA A 135 -2.92 -1.40 10.44
C ALA A 135 -3.13 -2.25 11.69
N ARG A 136 -2.14 -3.07 12.04
CA ARG A 136 -2.12 -3.86 13.28
C ARG A 136 -1.71 -2.94 14.41
N VAL A 137 -2.65 -2.61 15.28
CA VAL A 137 -2.45 -1.65 16.37
C VAL A 137 -2.39 -2.40 17.69
N VAL A 138 -1.38 -2.10 18.50
CA VAL A 138 -1.31 -2.55 19.89
C VAL A 138 -1.44 -1.36 20.81
N VAL A 139 -2.39 -1.42 21.72
CA VAL A 139 -2.65 -0.38 22.71
C VAL A 139 -2.14 -0.83 24.06
N VAL A 140 -1.20 -0.07 24.63
CA VAL A 140 -0.55 -0.37 25.90
C VAL A 140 -1.02 0.57 27.00
N GLY A 141 -1.23 0.00 28.18
CA GLY A 141 -1.73 0.71 29.36
C GLY A 141 -3.14 1.29 29.21
N ASN A 142 -3.43 2.27 30.08
CA ASN A 142 -4.76 2.87 30.24
C ASN A 142 -4.77 4.37 29.89
N ALA A 143 -3.77 4.83 29.14
CA ALA A 143 -3.69 6.23 28.67
C ALA A 143 -4.57 6.49 27.47
N THR A 144 -4.73 5.48 26.61
CA THR A 144 -5.52 5.59 25.40
C THR A 144 -6.99 5.67 25.75
N ARG A 145 -7.64 6.70 25.21
CA ARG A 145 -9.04 7.03 25.50
C ARG A 145 -9.97 6.29 24.55
N GLU A 146 -11.22 6.06 24.99
CA GLU A 146 -12.24 5.39 24.17
C GLU A 146 -12.50 6.11 22.84
N ARG A 147 -12.42 7.44 22.80
CA ARG A 147 -12.56 8.22 21.56
C ARG A 147 -11.46 7.90 20.56
N THR A 148 -10.21 7.84 21.01
CA THR A 148 -9.06 7.48 20.15
C THR A 148 -9.21 6.07 19.60
N LEU A 149 -9.63 5.10 20.43
CA LEU A 149 -9.93 3.74 19.98
C LEU A 149 -11.07 3.72 18.97
N THR A 150 -12.12 4.53 19.17
CA THR A 150 -13.25 4.64 18.25
C THR A 150 -12.81 5.15 16.89
N VAL A 151 -11.97 6.19 16.85
CA VAL A 151 -11.43 6.72 15.58
C VAL A 151 -10.46 5.74 14.92
N LEU A 152 -9.60 5.05 15.66
CA LEU A 152 -8.76 4.00 15.08
C LEU A 152 -9.60 2.85 14.48
N ARG A 153 -10.73 2.50 15.10
CA ARG A 153 -11.68 1.49 14.59
C ARG A 153 -12.36 1.91 13.28
N GLU A 154 -12.41 3.21 12.95
CA GLU A 154 -12.86 3.67 11.63
C GLU A 154 -11.92 3.17 10.51
N PHE A 155 -10.64 2.93 10.82
CA PHE A 155 -9.60 2.58 9.84
C PHE A 155 -9.12 1.13 9.94
N THR A 156 -9.17 0.51 11.12
CA THR A 156 -8.68 -0.85 11.32
C THR A 156 -9.47 -1.62 12.37
N ALA A 157 -9.75 -2.89 12.07
CA ALA A 157 -10.28 -3.85 13.04
C ALA A 157 -9.16 -4.61 13.78
N ASN A 158 -7.90 -4.44 13.35
CA ASN A 158 -6.75 -5.17 13.85
C ASN A 158 -6.17 -4.48 15.10
N ILE A 159 -6.98 -4.33 16.15
CA ILE A 159 -6.57 -3.66 17.39
C ILE A 159 -6.49 -4.69 18.51
N ASP A 160 -5.32 -4.84 19.11
CA ASP A 160 -5.12 -5.57 20.36
C ASP A 160 -4.85 -4.61 21.51
N ILE A 161 -5.34 -4.95 22.70
CA ILE A 161 -5.21 -4.12 23.90
C ILE A 161 -4.53 -4.97 24.97
N GLU A 162 -3.53 -4.41 25.64
CA GLU A 162 -2.77 -5.10 26.71
C GLU A 162 -3.69 -5.53 27.87
N ASP A 163 -4.63 -4.66 28.24
CA ASP A 163 -5.61 -4.88 29.31
C ASP A 163 -6.65 -5.94 28.87
N PRO A 164 -6.66 -7.15 29.47
CA PRO A 164 -7.56 -8.22 29.07
C PRO A 164 -9.04 -7.89 29.30
N ASP A 165 -9.38 -7.03 30.27
CA ASP A 165 -10.77 -6.68 30.56
C ASP A 165 -11.34 -5.71 29.52
N LYS A 166 -10.47 -5.07 28.71
CA LYS A 166 -10.83 -4.16 27.61
C LYS A 166 -10.64 -4.77 26.23
N ARG A 167 -10.02 -5.95 26.14
CA ARG A 167 -9.79 -6.65 24.88
C ARG A 167 -11.13 -7.08 24.29
N VAL A 168 -11.34 -6.75 23.02
CA VAL A 168 -12.50 -7.19 22.23
C VAL A 168 -11.98 -7.99 21.05
N GLY A 169 -12.36 -9.26 20.92
CA GLY A 169 -11.96 -10.11 19.80
C GLY A 169 -10.71 -10.99 20.04
N THR A 170 -10.33 -11.74 19.01
CA THR A 170 -9.20 -12.68 19.04
C THR A 170 -7.86 -11.94 19.01
N PRO A 171 -6.87 -12.30 19.85
CA PRO A 171 -5.55 -11.70 19.82
C PRO A 171 -4.92 -11.73 18.41
N LEU A 172 -4.23 -10.66 18.02
CA LEU A 172 -3.65 -10.52 16.68
C LEU A 172 -2.72 -11.68 16.34
N ALA A 173 -1.88 -12.11 17.29
CA ALA A 173 -0.95 -13.22 17.13
C ALA A 173 -1.64 -14.56 16.78
N VAL A 174 -2.88 -14.74 17.23
CA VAL A 174 -3.66 -15.97 17.02
C VAL A 174 -4.47 -15.93 15.71
N GLY A 175 -4.87 -14.73 15.28
CA GLY A 175 -5.62 -14.50 14.04
C GLY A 175 -4.83 -14.77 12.75
N LEU A 176 -3.49 -14.71 12.82
CA LEU A 176 -2.60 -14.86 11.66
C LEU A 176 -2.47 -16.30 11.12
N ASN A 177 -2.96 -17.31 11.85
CA ASN A 177 -3.00 -18.70 11.38
C ASN A 177 -4.47 -19.18 11.27
N PRO A 178 -4.93 -19.59 10.08
CA PRO A 178 -6.34 -19.92 9.83
C PRO A 178 -6.86 -21.14 10.60
N VAL A 179 -5.97 -22.03 11.05
CA VAL A 179 -6.34 -23.20 11.86
C VAL A 179 -6.49 -22.79 13.32
N THR A 180 -5.57 -21.98 13.84
CA THR A 180 -5.62 -21.48 15.23
C THR A 180 -6.72 -20.43 15.40
N SER A 181 -7.00 -19.61 14.39
CA SER A 181 -8.06 -18.60 14.46
C SER A 181 -9.45 -19.23 14.56
N ARG A 182 -9.71 -20.33 13.85
CA ARG A 182 -10.96 -21.12 13.99
C ARG A 182 -11.08 -21.79 15.35
N ALA A 183 -9.99 -22.39 15.85
CA ALA A 183 -9.97 -23.00 17.17
C ALA A 183 -10.12 -21.95 18.30
N ALA A 184 -9.49 -20.79 18.15
CA ALA A 184 -9.58 -19.67 19.09
C ALA A 184 -10.97 -19.02 19.07
N ALA A 185 -11.60 -18.87 17.90
CA ALA A 185 -12.98 -18.40 17.80
C ALA A 185 -13.94 -19.35 18.54
N ALA A 186 -13.77 -20.66 18.40
CA ALA A 186 -14.56 -21.64 19.15
C ALA A 186 -14.28 -21.57 20.67
N GLY A 187 -13.03 -21.38 21.07
CA GLY A 187 -12.64 -21.21 22.48
C GLY A 187 -13.15 -19.91 23.10
N MET A 188 -13.17 -18.81 22.35
CA MET A 188 -13.70 -17.51 22.78
C MET A 188 -15.22 -17.56 22.97
N VAL A 189 -15.96 -18.21 22.08
CA VAL A 189 -17.40 -18.45 22.28
C VAL A 189 -17.65 -19.24 23.57
N ALA A 190 -16.83 -20.25 23.85
CA ALA A 190 -16.90 -21.00 25.11
C ALA A 190 -16.56 -20.15 26.34
N TRP A 191 -15.61 -19.21 26.23
CA TRP A 191 -15.26 -18.26 27.29
C TRP A 191 -16.36 -17.21 27.53
N ASP A 192 -16.96 -16.67 26.47
CA ASP A 192 -18.06 -15.71 26.58
C ASP A 192 -19.28 -16.31 27.28
N LEU A 193 -19.55 -17.59 27.03
CA LEU A 193 -20.58 -18.38 27.69
C LEU A 193 -20.21 -18.85 29.11
N ALA A 194 -18.97 -18.62 29.56
CA ALA A 194 -18.55 -19.03 30.89
C ALA A 194 -19.18 -18.14 31.99
N PRO A 195 -19.58 -18.70 33.14
CA PRO A 195 -20.15 -17.93 34.24
C PRO A 195 -19.19 -16.86 34.79
N ASP A 196 -19.72 -15.71 35.23
CA ASP A 196 -18.93 -14.57 35.76
C ASP A 196 -18.00 -14.93 36.93
N VAL A 197 -18.36 -15.95 37.71
CA VAL A 197 -17.53 -16.44 38.82
C VAL A 197 -16.24 -17.09 38.32
N VAL A 198 -16.29 -17.76 37.16
CA VAL A 198 -15.11 -18.38 36.51
C VAL A 198 -14.23 -17.30 35.91
N LYS A 199 -14.82 -16.27 35.28
CA LYS A 199 -14.10 -15.12 34.74
C LYS A 199 -13.37 -14.33 35.83
N LYS A 200 -14.02 -14.11 36.99
CA LYS A 200 -13.46 -13.39 38.15
C LYS A 200 -12.35 -14.15 38.89
N ALA A 201 -12.33 -15.48 38.84
CA ALA A 201 -11.28 -16.28 39.48
C ALA A 201 -9.95 -16.28 38.70
N ALA A 202 -9.96 -15.84 37.44
CA ALA A 202 -8.83 -15.95 36.52
C ALA A 202 -7.90 -14.71 36.45
N HIS A 203 -8.19 -13.62 37.18
CA HIS A 203 -7.52 -12.32 36.97
C HIS A 203 -5.99 -12.32 37.13
N GLY A 204 -5.42 -13.11 38.05
CA GLY A 204 -3.96 -13.18 38.26
C GLY A 204 -3.21 -13.85 37.09
N PRO A 205 -3.59 -15.08 36.69
CA PRO A 205 -3.04 -15.74 35.52
C PRO A 205 -3.40 -15.06 34.19
N ALA A 206 -4.61 -14.48 34.07
CA ALA A 206 -5.08 -13.86 32.83
C ALA A 206 -4.34 -12.57 32.48
N ALA A 207 -4.00 -11.73 33.47
CA ALA A 207 -3.21 -10.51 33.24
C ALA A 207 -1.78 -10.83 32.77
N TRP A 208 -1.16 -11.87 33.34
CA TRP A 208 0.17 -12.34 32.93
C TRP A 208 0.17 -12.92 31.51
N VAL A 209 -0.80 -13.80 31.20
CA VAL A 209 -0.99 -14.36 29.86
C VAL A 209 -1.33 -13.26 28.83
N SER A 210 -2.15 -12.28 29.21
CA SER A 210 -2.49 -11.13 28.35
C SER A 210 -1.28 -10.26 28.03
N GLY A 211 -0.42 -9.99 29.02
CA GLY A 211 0.83 -9.26 28.81
C GLY A 211 1.76 -9.99 27.84
N GLN A 212 1.90 -11.31 27.96
CA GLN A 212 2.70 -12.10 27.02
C GLN A 212 2.14 -12.07 25.58
N PHE A 213 0.82 -12.17 25.42
CA PHE A 213 0.20 -12.05 24.09
C PHE A 213 0.33 -10.65 23.50
N ALA A 214 0.22 -9.60 24.30
CA ALA A 214 0.42 -8.22 23.86
C ALA A 214 1.87 -7.99 23.39
N HIS A 215 2.85 -8.57 24.08
CA HIS A 215 4.26 -8.54 23.65
C HIS A 215 4.48 -9.24 22.31
N GLN A 216 3.90 -10.43 22.12
CA GLN A 216 3.96 -11.12 20.83
C GLN A 216 3.23 -10.32 19.74
N ALA A 217 2.06 -9.75 20.05
CA ALA A 217 1.32 -8.90 19.12
C ALA A 217 2.11 -7.65 18.75
N ALA A 218 2.87 -7.06 19.68
CA ALA A 218 3.71 -5.90 19.44
C ALA A 218 4.84 -6.18 18.42
N GLU A 219 5.38 -7.40 18.37
CA GLU A 219 6.33 -7.82 17.32
C GLU A 219 5.73 -7.71 15.92
N PHE A 220 4.45 -8.03 15.79
CA PHE A 220 3.71 -7.95 14.52
C PHE A 220 2.95 -6.63 14.32
N ALA A 221 2.95 -5.72 15.29
CA ALA A 221 2.23 -4.45 15.19
C ALA A 221 2.87 -3.50 14.16
N ASP A 222 2.02 -2.72 13.50
CA ASP A 222 2.41 -1.58 12.68
C ASP A 222 2.43 -0.28 13.49
N VAL A 223 1.55 -0.19 14.50
CA VAL A 223 1.39 0.99 15.36
C VAL A 223 1.29 0.57 16.82
N ILE A 224 2.03 1.24 17.70
CA ILE A 224 1.86 1.12 19.15
C ILE A 224 1.27 2.42 19.69
N VAL A 225 0.25 2.32 20.53
CA VAL A 225 -0.45 3.46 21.13
C VAL A 225 -0.34 3.40 22.65
N GLY A 226 0.16 4.47 23.26
CA GLY A 226 0.23 4.56 24.72
C GLY A 226 1.00 5.79 25.19
N SER A 227 0.89 6.11 26.48
CA SER A 227 1.76 7.14 27.06
C SER A 227 3.21 6.67 27.08
N TYR A 228 4.17 7.61 27.09
CA TYR A 228 5.59 7.24 27.18
C TYR A 228 5.88 6.36 28.42
N ALA A 229 5.23 6.64 29.55
CA ALA A 229 5.38 5.83 30.76
C ALA A 229 4.82 4.41 30.58
N ASP A 230 3.68 4.25 29.91
CA ASP A 230 3.12 2.93 29.60
C ASP A 230 4.03 2.15 28.64
N LEU A 231 4.60 2.83 27.65
CA LEU A 231 5.56 2.24 26.70
C LEU A 231 6.84 1.75 27.40
N VAL A 232 7.39 2.55 28.33
CA VAL A 232 8.55 2.14 29.13
C VAL A 232 8.22 0.96 30.04
N ARG A 233 7.07 1.01 30.74
CA ARG A 233 6.60 -0.11 31.59
C ARG A 233 6.39 -1.38 30.77
N PHE A 234 5.83 -1.24 29.58
CA PHE A 234 5.61 -2.33 28.66
C PHE A 234 6.92 -2.93 28.16
N GLY A 235 8.07 -2.25 28.28
CA GLY A 235 9.35 -2.80 27.84
C GLY A 235 9.47 -2.79 26.33
N LEU A 236 9.73 -1.60 25.77
CA LEU A 236 9.80 -1.36 24.32
C LEU A 236 10.69 -2.39 23.60
N PRO A 237 10.11 -3.27 22.76
CA PRO A 237 10.86 -4.21 21.94
C PRO A 237 11.59 -3.45 20.82
N ASP A 238 12.17 -4.18 19.87
CA ASP A 238 12.55 -3.56 18.60
C ASP A 238 11.30 -2.98 17.92
N LEU A 239 11.33 -1.67 17.64
CA LEU A 239 10.25 -0.93 17.00
C LEU A 239 10.59 -0.56 15.55
N THR A 240 11.56 -1.25 14.94
CA THR A 240 12.00 -1.00 13.57
C THR A 240 10.84 -0.94 12.58
N GLY A 241 10.65 0.24 11.99
CA GLY A 241 9.64 0.51 10.97
C GLY A 241 8.21 0.72 11.51
N LYS A 242 8.00 0.72 12.83
CA LYS A 242 6.69 0.91 13.47
C LYS A 242 6.43 2.38 13.78
N ALA A 243 5.15 2.74 13.85
CA ALA A 243 4.73 4.03 14.38
C ALA A 243 4.44 3.96 15.88
N VAL A 244 4.65 5.06 16.59
CA VAL A 244 4.28 5.21 18.00
C VAL A 244 3.39 6.44 18.17
N LEU A 245 2.13 6.22 18.56
CA LEU A 245 1.22 7.29 18.97
C LEU A 245 1.34 7.50 20.48
N THR A 246 1.87 8.66 20.86
CA THR A 246 2.11 9.02 22.25
C THR A 246 1.91 10.52 22.49
N ASN A 247 2.34 11.02 23.64
CA ASN A 247 2.14 12.41 24.05
C ASN A 247 3.38 12.98 24.76
N ALA A 248 3.58 14.29 24.61
CA ALA A 248 4.62 15.07 25.27
C ALA A 248 6.02 14.47 25.07
N VAL A 249 6.44 14.34 23.81
CA VAL A 249 7.74 13.78 23.44
C VAL A 249 8.81 14.88 23.48
N SER A 250 9.71 14.81 24.46
CA SER A 250 10.92 15.65 24.51
C SER A 250 12.00 15.13 23.55
N GLU A 251 13.05 15.91 23.32
CA GLU A 251 14.21 15.48 22.52
C GLU A 251 14.85 14.18 23.04
N GLU A 252 14.98 14.03 24.36
CA GLU A 252 15.50 12.80 24.98
C GLU A 252 14.58 11.59 24.71
N ARG A 253 13.26 11.77 24.84
CA ARG A 253 12.29 10.71 24.54
C ARG A 253 12.30 10.35 23.07
N LEU A 254 12.42 11.35 22.18
CA LEU A 254 12.54 11.16 20.74
C LEU A 254 13.80 10.36 20.40
N ALA A 255 14.94 10.70 21.01
CA ALA A 255 16.19 9.96 20.82
C ALA A 255 16.09 8.51 21.33
N ALA A 256 15.41 8.28 22.46
CA ALA A 256 15.16 6.93 22.97
C ALA A 256 14.27 6.10 22.02
N LEU A 257 13.23 6.71 21.43
CA LEU A 257 12.39 6.07 20.42
C LEU A 257 13.16 5.84 19.10
N ALA A 258 14.02 6.79 18.70
CA ALA A 258 14.90 6.67 17.55
C ALA A 258 15.81 5.45 17.68
N ALA A 259 16.45 5.28 18.84
CA ALA A 259 17.32 4.16 19.15
C ALA A 259 16.61 2.79 19.14
N LYS A 260 15.27 2.78 19.21
CA LYS A 260 14.43 1.59 19.06
C LYS A 260 13.97 1.35 17.61
N GLY A 261 14.37 2.17 16.65
CA GLY A 261 14.05 2.00 15.24
C GLY A 261 12.67 2.53 14.82
N VAL A 262 11.99 3.30 15.66
CA VAL A 262 10.67 3.89 15.33
C VAL A 262 10.77 4.70 14.04
N SER A 263 9.83 4.49 13.11
CA SER A 263 9.78 5.24 11.86
C SER A 263 9.07 6.58 12.05
N LEU A 264 7.89 6.56 12.68
CA LEU A 264 7.06 7.72 12.93
C LEU A 264 6.67 7.80 14.41
N VAL A 265 6.97 8.94 15.05
CA VAL A 265 6.40 9.31 16.34
C VAL A 265 5.28 10.30 16.10
N ILE A 266 4.06 9.89 16.40
CA ILE A 266 2.87 10.74 16.37
C ILE A 266 2.71 11.29 17.78
N ASP A 267 3.19 12.51 17.99
CA ASP A 267 3.02 13.20 19.27
C ASP A 267 1.73 14.02 19.25
N ALA A 268 0.75 13.60 20.05
CA ALA A 268 -0.50 14.31 20.21
C ALA A 268 -0.31 15.70 20.85
N THR A 269 0.79 15.94 21.58
CA THR A 269 1.05 17.21 22.27
C THR A 269 1.83 18.18 21.37
N PRO A 270 1.30 19.38 21.10
CA PRO A 270 2.02 20.46 20.44
C PRO A 270 3.21 20.95 21.28
N GLU A 271 4.27 21.46 20.63
CA GLU A 271 5.44 22.06 21.30
C GLU A 271 5.75 23.45 20.70
N PRO A 272 5.01 24.49 21.11
CA PRO A 272 5.20 25.86 20.62
C PRO A 272 6.29 26.64 21.36
N PHE A 273 6.90 26.07 22.41
CA PHE A 273 7.83 26.75 23.32
C PHE A 273 9.19 26.05 23.42
N ASP A 274 10.18 26.76 23.98
CA ASP A 274 11.52 26.23 24.30
C ASP A 274 11.53 25.31 25.54
N VAL A 275 10.40 25.23 26.25
CA VAL A 275 10.16 24.35 27.39
C VAL A 275 9.03 23.39 27.07
N MET A 276 9.15 22.15 27.53
CA MET A 276 8.11 21.15 27.32
C MET A 276 6.87 21.48 28.17
N VAL A 277 5.75 21.67 27.47
CA VAL A 277 4.46 21.96 28.06
C VAL A 277 3.52 20.78 27.82
N VAL A 278 2.87 20.31 28.89
CA VAL A 278 1.96 19.17 28.85
C VAL A 278 0.53 19.61 28.52
N THR A 279 -0.29 18.69 28.03
CA THR A 279 -1.68 18.96 27.62
C THR A 279 -2.52 19.68 28.68
N ALA A 280 -2.37 19.33 29.96
CA ALA A 280 -3.09 19.98 31.05
C ALA A 280 -2.78 21.48 31.18
N MET A 281 -1.56 21.87 30.83
CA MET A 281 -1.15 23.27 30.88
C MET A 281 -1.81 24.07 29.76
N PHE A 282 -1.91 23.53 28.54
CA PHE A 282 -2.67 24.18 27.46
C PHE A 282 -4.16 24.29 27.80
N GLU A 283 -4.75 23.27 28.43
CA GLU A 283 -6.13 23.31 28.91
C GLU A 283 -6.33 24.39 29.99
N ALA A 284 -5.38 24.52 30.92
CA ALA A 284 -5.39 25.59 31.92
C ALA A 284 -5.17 26.99 31.30
N MET A 285 -4.33 27.11 30.27
CA MET A 285 -4.14 28.36 29.52
C MET A 285 -5.43 28.80 28.81
N ALA A 286 -6.14 27.87 28.16
CA ALA A 286 -7.44 28.14 27.56
C ALA A 286 -8.48 28.53 28.64
N ALA A 287 -8.49 27.85 29.78
CA ALA A 287 -9.37 28.21 30.89
C ALA A 287 -9.08 29.62 31.43
N ALA A 288 -7.81 30.03 31.47
CA ALA A 288 -7.41 31.36 31.93
C ALA A 288 -7.85 32.50 30.98
N THR A 289 -8.14 32.20 29.72
CA THR A 289 -8.64 33.22 28.77
C THR A 289 -10.14 33.51 28.90
N ILE A 290 -10.87 32.71 29.69
CA ILE A 290 -12.31 32.89 29.91
C ILE A 290 -12.55 33.97 30.98
N THR A 291 -13.06 35.13 30.56
CA THR A 291 -13.22 36.30 31.44
C THR A 291 -14.65 36.58 31.89
N ASP A 292 -15.64 35.96 31.25
CA ASP A 292 -17.08 36.12 31.52
C ASP A 292 -17.62 35.08 32.53
N GLY A 293 -16.77 34.19 33.01
CA GLY A 293 -17.03 33.30 34.16
C GLY A 293 -17.76 32.00 33.86
N HIS A 294 -17.94 31.63 32.58
CA HIS A 294 -18.47 30.31 32.23
C HIS A 294 -17.41 29.21 32.38
N GLU A 295 -17.84 27.94 32.43
CA GLU A 295 -16.92 26.81 32.48
C GLU A 295 -16.33 26.50 31.11
N LEU A 296 -15.03 26.21 31.04
CA LEU A 296 -14.35 25.78 29.82
C LEU A 296 -15.13 24.69 29.08
N THR A 297 -15.48 24.98 27.83
CA THR A 297 -16.16 24.07 26.92
C THR A 297 -15.22 23.54 25.85
N THR A 298 -15.68 22.58 25.04
CA THR A 298 -14.94 22.12 23.86
C THR A 298 -14.81 23.21 22.79
N ASP A 299 -15.78 24.13 22.71
CA ASP A 299 -15.78 25.20 21.71
C ASP A 299 -14.69 26.25 22.04
N ASP A 300 -14.47 26.50 23.32
CA ASP A 300 -13.37 27.35 23.80
C ASP A 300 -12.02 26.71 23.48
N LEU A 301 -11.88 25.39 23.69
CA LEU A 301 -10.67 24.66 23.35
C LEU A 301 -10.37 24.71 21.85
N VAL A 302 -11.38 24.53 21.00
CA VAL A 302 -11.23 24.66 19.54
C VAL A 302 -10.78 26.07 19.18
N THR A 303 -11.47 27.09 19.70
CA THR A 303 -11.13 28.50 19.45
C THR A 303 -9.70 28.82 19.88
N PHE A 304 -9.28 28.33 21.05
CA PHE A 304 -7.93 28.50 21.56
C PHE A 304 -6.89 27.81 20.69
N LEU A 305 -7.11 26.55 20.30
CA LEU A 305 -6.22 25.78 19.43
C LEU A 305 -6.04 26.46 18.06
N GLU A 306 -7.13 26.91 17.45
CA GLU A 306 -7.11 27.62 16.16
C GLU A 306 -6.35 28.94 16.26
N ALA A 307 -6.67 29.77 17.26
CA ALA A 307 -5.99 31.06 17.46
C ALA A 307 -4.50 30.90 17.75
N ALA A 308 -4.13 29.81 18.42
CA ALA A 308 -2.76 29.49 18.80
C ALA A 308 -1.97 28.73 17.72
N GLU A 309 -2.61 28.31 16.62
CA GLU A 309 -2.03 27.46 15.57
C GLU A 309 -1.36 26.19 16.16
N LEU A 310 -1.96 25.65 17.23
CA LEU A 310 -1.44 24.47 17.93
C LEU A 310 -1.85 23.21 17.21
N GLU A 311 -0.90 22.31 16.99
CA GLU A 311 -1.07 21.20 16.07
C GLU A 311 -0.28 19.96 16.56
N PRO A 312 -0.85 18.73 16.47
CA PRO A 312 -0.11 17.49 16.77
C PRO A 312 1.13 17.35 15.88
N ARG A 313 2.19 16.72 16.38
CA ARG A 313 3.48 16.66 15.69
C ARG A 313 3.72 15.27 15.09
N LEU A 314 4.14 15.24 13.82
CA LEU A 314 4.57 14.02 13.13
C LEU A 314 6.10 14.05 13.02
N LEU A 315 6.77 13.29 13.86
CA LEU A 315 8.23 13.30 13.99
C LEU A 315 8.81 12.04 13.35
N TRP A 316 9.79 12.20 12.47
CA TRP A 316 10.49 11.12 11.76
C TRP A 316 11.92 10.97 12.30
N PRO A 317 12.12 10.37 13.49
CA PRO A 317 13.41 10.38 14.18
C PRO A 317 14.55 9.73 13.38
N ASN A 318 14.23 8.81 12.47
CA ASN A 318 15.17 8.08 11.63
C ASN A 318 15.06 8.47 10.14
N GLY A 319 14.53 9.66 9.85
CA GLY A 319 14.22 10.10 8.49
C GLY A 319 12.85 9.62 8.00
N PHE A 320 12.37 10.25 6.92
CA PHE A 320 11.08 9.89 6.34
C PHE A 320 11.10 8.46 5.81
N ASN A 321 10.21 7.61 6.34
CA ASN A 321 10.04 6.23 5.92
C ASN A 321 8.57 5.82 6.04
N ARG A 322 7.82 5.97 4.95
CA ARG A 322 6.43 5.50 4.88
C ARG A 322 6.41 4.04 4.44
N ARG A 323 6.10 3.13 5.36
CA ARG A 323 5.88 1.72 5.03
C ARG A 323 4.40 1.41 4.74
N SER A 324 4.10 1.12 3.49
CA SER A 324 2.80 0.62 3.04
C SER A 324 2.81 -0.91 2.92
N ARG A 325 1.62 -1.51 2.99
CA ARG A 325 1.42 -2.96 3.01
C ARG A 325 0.48 -3.38 1.89
N PHE A 326 0.84 -4.42 1.14
CA PHE A 326 0.01 -4.98 0.08
C PHE A 326 -0.19 -6.50 0.22
N ALA A 327 -1.17 -7.03 -0.49
CA ALA A 327 -1.29 -8.47 -0.71
C ALA A 327 -1.40 -8.75 -2.21
N PHE A 328 -1.00 -9.94 -2.62
CA PHE A 328 -1.13 -10.35 -4.02
C PHE A 328 -1.52 -11.82 -4.09
N VAL A 329 -2.60 -12.10 -4.81
CA VAL A 329 -3.10 -13.47 -4.97
C VAL A 329 -2.31 -14.17 -6.08
N ILE A 330 -1.75 -15.32 -5.74
CA ILE A 330 -1.12 -16.25 -6.66
C ILE A 330 -1.89 -17.57 -6.69
N HIS A 331 -1.61 -18.41 -7.68
CA HIS A 331 -2.11 -19.77 -7.73
C HIS A 331 -1.08 -20.67 -8.42
N PRO A 332 -1.08 -21.98 -8.15
CA PRO A 332 -0.25 -22.93 -8.87
C PRO A 332 -0.66 -22.97 -10.34
N LEU A 333 0.29 -22.73 -11.25
CA LEU A 333 0.04 -22.75 -12.70
C LEU A 333 -0.17 -24.17 -13.25
N SER A 334 0.34 -25.19 -12.54
CA SER A 334 0.21 -26.60 -12.90
C SER A 334 0.42 -27.51 -11.68
N THR A 335 0.15 -28.80 -11.85
CA THR A 335 0.39 -29.81 -10.80
C THR A 335 1.87 -29.98 -10.44
N GLU A 336 2.79 -29.58 -11.32
CA GLU A 336 4.24 -29.58 -11.05
C GLU A 336 4.61 -28.62 -9.90
N TYR A 337 3.84 -27.55 -9.70
CA TYR A 337 4.05 -26.65 -8.56
C TYR A 337 3.74 -27.31 -7.22
N PHE A 338 2.80 -28.26 -7.17
CA PHE A 338 2.53 -29.02 -5.95
C PHE A 338 3.66 -30.00 -5.61
N LYS A 339 4.39 -30.50 -6.63
CA LYS A 339 5.55 -31.38 -6.41
C LYS A 339 6.72 -30.68 -5.73
N LYS A 340 6.85 -29.37 -5.93
CA LYS A 340 7.89 -28.54 -5.29
C LYS A 340 7.61 -28.24 -3.81
N GLN A 341 6.43 -28.61 -3.27
CA GLN A 341 6.08 -28.39 -1.87
C GLN A 341 6.34 -29.65 -1.03
N PRO A 342 7.13 -29.59 0.07
CA PRO A 342 7.57 -30.79 0.79
C PRO A 342 6.42 -31.70 1.27
N ALA A 343 5.31 -31.13 1.73
CA ALA A 343 4.16 -31.87 2.24
C ALA A 343 3.23 -32.45 1.14
N LEU A 344 3.17 -31.80 -0.03
CA LEU A 344 2.27 -32.20 -1.13
C LEU A 344 3.01 -33.02 -2.19
N GLY A 345 4.33 -32.87 -2.32
CA GLY A 345 5.13 -33.51 -3.35
C GLY A 345 5.24 -35.01 -3.18
N GLN A 346 5.47 -35.50 -1.95
CA GLN A 346 5.56 -36.94 -1.68
C GLN A 346 4.25 -37.68 -2.01
N LEU A 347 3.10 -37.01 -1.83
CA LEU A 347 1.79 -37.59 -2.15
C LEU A 347 1.47 -37.48 -3.65
N ALA A 348 1.89 -36.38 -4.30
CA ALA A 348 1.62 -36.11 -5.71
C ALA A 348 2.44 -36.98 -6.69
N GLU A 349 3.58 -37.52 -6.24
CA GLU A 349 4.44 -38.41 -7.03
C GLU A 349 3.88 -39.84 -7.21
N LEU A 350 2.90 -40.24 -6.39
CA LEU A 350 2.27 -41.56 -6.53
C LEU A 350 1.35 -41.62 -7.77
N PRO A 351 1.33 -42.74 -8.52
CA PRO A 351 0.49 -42.90 -9.72
C PRO A 351 -0.99 -42.61 -9.43
N GLY A 352 -1.59 -41.66 -10.15
CA GLY A 352 -2.99 -41.26 -9.98
C GLY A 352 -3.27 -40.28 -8.83
N MET A 353 -2.35 -40.09 -7.89
CA MET A 353 -2.53 -39.18 -6.76
C MET A 353 -2.37 -37.72 -7.12
N GLY A 354 -1.60 -37.36 -8.15
CA GLY A 354 -1.51 -35.97 -8.62
C GLY A 354 -2.88 -35.34 -8.95
N ARG A 355 -3.82 -36.10 -9.52
CA ARG A 355 -5.18 -35.63 -9.83
C ARG A 355 -6.05 -35.48 -8.58
N VAL A 356 -5.85 -36.35 -7.59
CA VAL A 356 -6.54 -36.28 -6.30
C VAL A 356 -6.02 -35.12 -5.48
N VAL A 357 -4.71 -34.89 -5.47
CA VAL A 357 -4.05 -33.74 -4.85
C VAL A 357 -4.52 -32.45 -5.51
N GLU A 358 -4.57 -32.38 -6.84
CA GLU A 358 -5.07 -31.20 -7.57
C GLU A 358 -6.51 -30.84 -7.19
N LYS A 359 -7.41 -31.84 -7.18
CA LYS A 359 -8.81 -31.63 -6.77
C LYS A 359 -8.94 -31.23 -5.31
N SER A 360 -8.24 -31.90 -4.40
CA SER A 360 -8.27 -31.58 -2.97
C SER A 360 -7.67 -30.21 -2.69
N ALA A 361 -6.59 -29.85 -3.39
CA ALA A 361 -5.96 -28.55 -3.31
C ALA A 361 -6.91 -27.43 -3.68
N ALA A 362 -7.78 -27.63 -4.67
CA ALA A 362 -8.80 -26.66 -5.04
C ALA A 362 -9.73 -26.29 -3.88
N TYR A 363 -9.90 -27.13 -2.86
CA TYR A 363 -10.70 -26.86 -1.65
C TYR A 363 -9.90 -26.33 -0.45
N MET A 364 -8.59 -26.18 -0.58
CA MET A 364 -7.79 -25.61 0.51
C MET A 364 -8.11 -24.11 0.70
N PRO A 365 -8.20 -23.66 1.96
CA PRO A 365 -8.34 -22.24 2.25
C PRO A 365 -7.08 -21.47 1.79
N PRO A 366 -7.21 -20.17 1.51
CA PRO A 366 -6.06 -19.33 1.18
C PRO A 366 -5.02 -19.32 2.30
N PHE A 367 -3.74 -19.29 1.94
CA PHE A 367 -2.66 -19.17 2.92
C PHE A 367 -1.50 -18.33 2.37
N VAL A 368 -0.69 -17.79 3.28
CA VAL A 368 0.50 -17.01 2.93
C VAL A 368 1.56 -17.94 2.36
N TYR A 369 1.86 -17.77 1.07
CA TYR A 369 2.96 -18.45 0.41
C TYR A 369 4.30 -17.78 0.74
N SER A 370 4.37 -16.45 0.68
CA SER A 370 5.59 -15.69 0.93
C SER A 370 5.27 -14.33 1.55
N ARG A 371 6.09 -13.89 2.50
CA ARG A 371 6.23 -12.45 2.78
C ARG A 371 7.13 -11.84 1.71
N VAL A 372 6.86 -10.60 1.33
CA VAL A 372 7.68 -9.76 0.45
C VAL A 372 8.19 -8.59 1.28
N SER A 373 9.49 -8.36 1.30
CA SER A 373 10.12 -7.26 2.05
C SER A 373 11.29 -6.66 1.26
N GLY A 374 11.81 -5.53 1.73
CA GLY A 374 13.00 -4.89 1.18
C GLY A 374 12.76 -4.04 -0.08
N ILE A 375 11.49 -3.75 -0.39
CA ILE A 375 11.14 -2.82 -1.47
C ILE A 375 11.27 -1.39 -0.93
N VAL A 376 12.21 -0.63 -1.46
CA VAL A 376 12.51 0.74 -1.02
C VAL A 376 12.57 1.67 -2.22
N SER A 377 11.67 2.63 -2.27
CA SER A 377 11.62 3.64 -3.32
C SER A 377 12.73 4.68 -3.16
N PRO A 378 13.22 5.32 -4.25
CA PRO A 378 14.15 6.44 -4.18
C PRO A 378 13.65 7.63 -3.35
N ASP A 379 12.34 7.77 -3.13
CA ASP A 379 11.76 8.83 -2.29
C ASP A 379 11.68 8.47 -0.79
N GLY A 380 12.17 7.29 -0.40
CA GLY A 380 12.15 6.79 0.98
C GLY A 380 10.88 6.03 1.38
N SER A 381 9.87 5.94 0.50
CA SER A 381 8.70 5.10 0.74
C SER A 381 9.05 3.62 0.62
N GLU A 382 8.52 2.80 1.52
CA GLU A 382 8.72 1.35 1.56
C GLU A 382 7.41 0.61 1.28
N ALA A 383 7.54 -0.57 0.67
CA ALA A 383 6.43 -1.51 0.55
C ALA A 383 6.84 -2.88 1.11
N GLU A 384 5.94 -3.48 1.87
CA GLU A 384 5.99 -4.89 2.22
C GLU A 384 4.66 -5.56 1.92
N GLY A 385 4.64 -6.88 1.83
CA GLY A 385 3.38 -7.54 1.55
C GLY A 385 3.41 -9.05 1.62
N TRP A 386 2.32 -9.66 1.15
CA TRP A 386 2.13 -11.10 1.21
C TRP A 386 1.65 -11.64 -0.13
N LEU A 387 2.34 -12.67 -0.62
CA LEU A 387 1.83 -13.52 -1.69
C LEU A 387 0.90 -14.55 -1.05
N ILE A 388 -0.38 -14.47 -1.37
CA ILE A 388 -1.43 -15.37 -0.84
C ILE A 388 -1.79 -16.35 -1.94
N THR A 389 -1.61 -17.65 -1.69
CA THR A 389 -1.98 -18.66 -2.67
C THR A 389 -3.41 -19.13 -2.44
N VAL A 390 -4.15 -19.31 -3.54
CA VAL A 390 -5.41 -20.07 -3.57
C VAL A 390 -5.15 -21.44 -4.18
N GLY A 391 -5.71 -22.51 -3.61
CA GLY A 391 -5.28 -23.88 -3.94
C GLY A 391 -5.74 -24.46 -5.29
N GLY A 392 -6.49 -23.70 -6.09
CA GLY A 392 -6.98 -24.16 -7.41
C GLY A 392 -5.95 -23.96 -8.53
N THR A 393 -5.77 -24.96 -9.39
CA THR A 393 -5.11 -24.79 -10.70
C THR A 393 -6.07 -24.11 -11.70
N PRO A 394 -5.58 -23.55 -12.83
CA PRO A 394 -6.46 -23.03 -13.88
C PRO A 394 -7.55 -24.01 -14.32
N LYS A 395 -7.18 -25.29 -14.42
CA LYS A 395 -8.08 -26.36 -14.81
C LYS A 395 -9.24 -26.52 -13.82
N GLU A 396 -8.94 -26.56 -12.53
CA GLU A 396 -9.99 -26.66 -11.51
C GLU A 396 -10.80 -25.36 -11.43
N MET A 397 -10.18 -24.19 -11.50
CA MET A 397 -10.90 -22.91 -11.53
C MET A 397 -11.93 -22.81 -12.68
N LEU A 398 -11.59 -23.34 -13.86
CA LEU A 398 -12.49 -23.40 -15.02
C LEU A 398 -13.54 -24.53 -14.92
N ALA A 399 -13.27 -25.58 -14.15
CA ALA A 399 -14.20 -26.69 -13.94
C ALA A 399 -15.32 -26.36 -12.94
N HIS A 400 -15.18 -25.29 -12.16
CA HIS A 400 -16.17 -24.84 -11.19
C HIS A 400 -16.89 -23.56 -11.66
N PRO A 401 -18.10 -23.28 -11.15
CA PRO A 401 -18.76 -21.99 -11.38
C PRO A 401 -17.91 -20.82 -10.85
N PRO A 402 -17.99 -19.61 -11.44
CA PRO A 402 -17.18 -18.46 -11.01
C PRO A 402 -17.24 -18.15 -9.51
N GLU A 403 -18.39 -18.34 -8.87
CA GLU A 403 -18.61 -18.10 -7.44
C GLU A 403 -17.67 -18.94 -6.55
N PHE A 404 -17.28 -20.14 -6.98
CA PHE A 404 -16.31 -20.97 -6.28
C PHE A 404 -14.94 -20.28 -6.15
N THR A 405 -14.51 -19.60 -7.21
CA THR A 405 -13.25 -18.83 -7.18
C THR A 405 -13.45 -17.54 -6.40
N TYR A 406 -14.59 -16.86 -6.57
CA TYR A 406 -14.88 -15.62 -5.85
C TYR A 406 -14.86 -15.81 -4.33
N SER A 407 -15.46 -16.88 -3.79
CA SER A 407 -15.47 -17.12 -2.35
C SER A 407 -14.05 -17.19 -1.76
N ARG A 408 -13.12 -17.85 -2.47
CA ARG A 408 -11.71 -17.96 -2.06
C ARG A 408 -10.95 -16.65 -2.18
N LEU A 409 -11.26 -15.85 -3.20
CA LEU A 409 -10.67 -14.53 -3.35
C LEU A 409 -11.14 -13.58 -2.25
N LEU A 410 -12.39 -13.74 -1.79
CA LEU A 410 -12.91 -13.00 -0.63
C LEU A 410 -12.26 -13.49 0.68
N GLU A 411 -12.09 -14.79 0.87
CA GLU A 411 -11.30 -15.32 2.01
C GLU A 411 -9.84 -14.81 1.99
N ALA A 412 -9.23 -14.71 0.81
CA ALA A 412 -7.90 -14.14 0.64
C ALA A 412 -7.87 -12.64 0.95
N ALA A 413 -8.93 -11.90 0.60
CA ALA A 413 -9.09 -10.49 0.94
C ALA A 413 -9.20 -10.28 2.46
N ASP A 414 -9.95 -11.14 3.15
CA ASP A 414 -10.08 -11.08 4.61
C ASP A 414 -8.75 -11.44 5.30
N LEU A 415 -8.03 -12.44 4.80
CA LEU A 415 -6.69 -12.77 5.27
C LEU A 415 -5.70 -11.60 5.03
N ALA A 416 -5.73 -11.00 3.84
CA ALA A 416 -4.90 -9.84 3.50
C ALA A 416 -5.17 -8.67 4.46
N LYS A 417 -6.44 -8.40 4.77
CA LYS A 417 -6.86 -7.40 5.75
C LYS A 417 -6.32 -7.72 7.14
N GLN A 418 -6.41 -8.97 7.61
CA GLN A 418 -5.87 -9.38 8.92
C GLN A 418 -4.35 -9.23 9.00
N LEU A 419 -3.65 -9.46 7.89
CA LEU A 419 -2.20 -9.24 7.78
C LEU A 419 -1.82 -7.75 7.77
N GLY A 420 -2.79 -6.88 7.48
CA GLY A 420 -2.65 -5.43 7.46
C GLY A 420 -2.43 -4.82 6.09
N ALA A 421 -2.65 -5.59 5.01
CA ALA A 421 -2.60 -5.07 3.66
C ALA A 421 -3.65 -3.97 3.43
N GLN A 422 -3.28 -2.98 2.64
CA GLN A 422 -4.13 -1.83 2.29
C GLN A 422 -4.71 -1.95 0.88
N VAL A 423 -4.08 -2.76 0.02
CA VAL A 423 -4.55 -3.09 -1.34
C VAL A 423 -4.21 -4.55 -1.64
N MET A 424 -5.06 -5.23 -2.43
CA MET A 424 -4.81 -6.59 -2.90
C MET A 424 -4.82 -6.68 -4.43
N GLY A 425 -3.77 -7.27 -5.00
CA GLY A 425 -3.69 -7.60 -6.42
C GLY A 425 -4.21 -9.01 -6.74
N LEU A 426 -4.81 -9.18 -7.92
CA LEU A 426 -5.24 -10.48 -8.45
C LEU A 426 -4.30 -10.96 -9.55
N GLY A 427 -3.59 -12.06 -9.31
CA GLY A 427 -2.63 -12.63 -10.25
C GLY A 427 -3.21 -13.70 -11.19
N ALA A 428 -2.59 -13.81 -12.37
CA ALA A 428 -2.79 -14.91 -13.32
C ALA A 428 -4.28 -15.26 -13.58
N PHE A 429 -4.71 -16.52 -13.45
CA PHE A 429 -6.09 -16.90 -13.79
C PHE A 429 -7.15 -16.27 -12.88
N THR A 430 -6.79 -15.86 -11.66
CA THR A 430 -7.76 -15.27 -10.71
C THR A 430 -8.34 -13.94 -11.19
N LYS A 431 -7.67 -13.24 -12.11
CA LYS A 431 -8.16 -12.00 -12.73
C LYS A 431 -8.99 -12.21 -14.00
N VAL A 432 -9.03 -13.44 -14.54
CA VAL A 432 -9.74 -13.76 -15.80
C VAL A 432 -11.05 -14.49 -15.53
N VAL A 433 -11.12 -15.26 -14.43
CA VAL A 433 -12.32 -16.02 -14.06
C VAL A 433 -13.52 -15.09 -13.84
N GLY A 434 -14.62 -15.44 -14.50
CA GLY A 434 -15.89 -14.72 -14.39
C GLY A 434 -15.87 -13.33 -15.01
N ASP A 435 -16.06 -12.30 -14.17
CA ASP A 435 -16.24 -10.90 -14.57
C ASP A 435 -14.97 -10.04 -14.44
N ALA A 436 -13.80 -10.68 -14.47
CA ALA A 436 -12.49 -10.04 -14.38
C ALA A 436 -12.31 -9.19 -13.11
N GLY A 437 -12.72 -9.75 -11.97
CA GLY A 437 -12.53 -9.15 -10.66
C GLY A 437 -13.55 -8.07 -10.29
N VAL A 438 -14.55 -7.78 -11.13
CA VAL A 438 -15.59 -6.78 -10.80
C VAL A 438 -16.39 -7.22 -9.59
N THR A 439 -16.87 -8.46 -9.54
CA THR A 439 -17.64 -8.98 -8.40
C THR A 439 -16.79 -9.00 -7.14
N VAL A 440 -15.53 -9.45 -7.24
CA VAL A 440 -14.60 -9.48 -6.10
C VAL A 440 -14.32 -8.06 -5.59
N SER A 441 -14.05 -7.10 -6.48
CA SER A 441 -13.81 -5.70 -6.09
C SER A 441 -14.98 -5.02 -5.39
N LYS A 442 -16.22 -5.43 -5.71
CA LYS A 442 -17.44 -4.91 -5.07
C LYS A 442 -17.73 -5.55 -3.71
N ARG A 443 -17.29 -6.79 -3.50
CA ARG A 443 -17.60 -7.58 -2.29
C ARG A 443 -16.44 -7.64 -1.30
N ALA A 444 -15.20 -7.45 -1.76
CA ALA A 444 -14.01 -7.52 -0.93
C ALA A 444 -13.96 -6.39 0.08
N THR A 445 -13.39 -6.68 1.24
CA THR A 445 -13.21 -5.75 2.36
C THR A 445 -11.96 -4.88 2.21
N ILE A 446 -11.21 -5.03 1.11
CA ILE A 446 -9.97 -4.34 0.76
C ILE A 446 -10.01 -3.93 -0.73
N PRO A 447 -9.47 -2.76 -1.12
CA PRO A 447 -9.33 -2.37 -2.52
C PRO A 447 -8.64 -3.43 -3.37
N ILE A 448 -9.16 -3.65 -4.59
CA ILE A 448 -8.71 -4.71 -5.50
C ILE A 448 -8.14 -4.11 -6.78
N THR A 449 -7.01 -4.63 -7.25
CA THR A 449 -6.56 -4.40 -8.62
C THR A 449 -6.19 -5.69 -9.35
N THR A 450 -6.35 -5.72 -10.66
CA THR A 450 -6.00 -6.87 -11.52
C THR A 450 -4.57 -6.79 -12.06
N GLY A 451 -3.91 -5.63 -11.95
CA GLY A 451 -2.57 -5.43 -12.50
C GLY A 451 -2.53 -5.31 -14.03
N ASN A 452 -3.69 -5.23 -14.69
CA ASN A 452 -3.76 -5.25 -16.16
C ASN A 452 -3.24 -3.96 -16.80
N SER A 453 -3.32 -2.81 -16.11
CA SER A 453 -2.81 -1.56 -16.66
C SER A 453 -1.28 -1.59 -16.74
N TYR A 454 -0.61 -2.03 -15.68
CA TYR A 454 0.83 -2.21 -15.68
C TYR A 454 1.25 -3.37 -16.59
N SER A 455 0.45 -4.45 -16.70
CA SER A 455 0.73 -5.51 -17.67
C SER A 455 0.77 -5.00 -19.10
N ALA A 456 -0.22 -4.18 -19.50
CA ALA A 456 -0.24 -3.52 -20.81
C ALA A 456 0.96 -2.57 -20.97
N SER A 457 1.30 -1.81 -19.93
CA SER A 457 2.47 -0.94 -19.93
C SER A 457 3.77 -1.72 -20.09
N GLY A 458 3.97 -2.81 -19.34
CA GLY A 458 5.18 -3.61 -19.37
C GLY A 458 5.39 -4.29 -20.72
N ALA A 459 4.30 -4.75 -21.33
CA ALA A 459 4.29 -5.28 -22.69
C ALA A 459 4.76 -4.24 -23.72
N LEU A 460 4.17 -3.03 -23.71
CA LEU A 460 4.58 -1.95 -24.61
C LEU A 460 6.00 -1.43 -24.32
N TRP A 461 6.41 -1.42 -23.06
CA TRP A 461 7.77 -1.05 -22.66
C TRP A 461 8.78 -2.05 -23.21
N ALA A 462 8.53 -3.35 -23.05
CA ALA A 462 9.36 -4.40 -23.61
C ALA A 462 9.39 -4.37 -25.15
N ALA A 463 8.25 -4.11 -25.78
CA ALA A 463 8.17 -3.95 -27.24
C ALA A 463 9.03 -2.80 -27.75
N HIS A 464 8.94 -1.63 -27.10
CA HIS A 464 9.74 -0.45 -27.45
C HIS A 464 11.23 -0.73 -27.29
N GLU A 465 11.65 -1.33 -26.17
CA GLU A 465 13.05 -1.67 -25.93
C GLU A 465 13.55 -2.76 -26.91
N ALA A 466 12.71 -3.73 -27.25
CA ALA A 466 13.03 -4.75 -28.23
C ALA A 466 13.29 -4.17 -29.62
N ILE A 467 12.42 -3.27 -30.09
CA ILE A 467 12.59 -2.57 -31.38
C ILE A 467 13.92 -1.80 -31.38
N ARG A 468 14.21 -1.08 -30.29
CA ARG A 468 15.43 -0.30 -30.12
C ARG A 468 16.69 -1.19 -30.17
N ARG A 469 16.67 -2.33 -29.48
CA ARG A 469 17.80 -3.29 -29.43
C ARG A 469 18.02 -4.01 -30.76
N LEU A 470 16.95 -4.37 -31.48
CA LEU A 470 17.09 -4.92 -32.83
C LEU A 470 17.66 -3.88 -33.81
N GLY A 471 17.26 -2.62 -33.69
CA GLY A 471 17.79 -1.53 -34.52
C GLY A 471 17.55 -1.76 -36.02
N ILE A 472 16.41 -2.37 -36.36
CA ILE A 472 15.99 -2.67 -37.74
C ILE A 472 14.90 -1.69 -38.21
N ALA A 473 13.92 -1.43 -37.34
CA ALA A 473 12.85 -0.49 -37.64
C ALA A 473 13.33 0.96 -37.44
N GLN A 474 12.80 1.87 -38.25
CA GLN A 474 13.13 3.29 -38.16
C GLN A 474 12.27 3.98 -37.09
N VAL A 475 12.92 4.74 -36.23
CA VAL A 475 12.28 5.64 -35.25
C VAL A 475 12.71 7.07 -35.55
N ASP A 476 11.85 8.04 -35.27
CA ASP A 476 12.19 9.47 -35.38
C ASP A 476 12.88 10.02 -34.13
N ASP A 477 13.23 11.32 -34.17
CA ASP A 477 13.93 12.03 -33.09
C ASP A 477 13.12 12.06 -31.78
N GLU A 478 11.81 11.91 -31.85
CA GLU A 478 10.91 11.79 -30.70
C GLU A 478 10.69 10.34 -30.24
N GLY A 479 11.33 9.36 -30.90
CA GLY A 479 11.23 7.93 -30.58
C GLY A 479 9.98 7.25 -31.12
N ARG A 480 9.23 7.89 -32.01
CA ARG A 480 8.04 7.34 -32.67
C ARG A 480 8.45 6.44 -33.83
N LEU A 481 7.81 5.28 -33.93
CA LEU A 481 8.03 4.30 -34.98
C LEU A 481 7.51 4.85 -36.32
N ARG A 482 8.40 5.01 -37.30
CA ARG A 482 8.06 5.37 -38.70
C ARG A 482 7.38 4.24 -39.48
N GLY A 483 7.30 3.06 -38.87
CA GLY A 483 6.71 1.84 -39.41
C GLY A 483 5.26 1.62 -39.02
N LYS A 484 4.78 0.41 -39.30
CA LYS A 484 3.39 0.01 -39.04
C LYS A 484 3.30 -0.89 -37.81
N ALA A 485 2.35 -0.59 -36.93
CA ALA A 485 2.02 -1.41 -35.78
C ALA A 485 0.64 -2.07 -35.95
N MET A 486 0.47 -3.29 -35.47
CA MET A 486 -0.82 -4.00 -35.46
C MET A 486 -1.20 -4.42 -34.05
N VAL A 487 -2.48 -4.34 -33.72
CA VAL A 487 -3.06 -4.89 -32.50
C VAL A 487 -4.12 -5.91 -32.87
N VAL A 488 -3.81 -7.18 -32.62
CA VAL A 488 -4.75 -8.29 -32.80
C VAL A 488 -5.52 -8.52 -31.50
N GLY A 489 -6.84 -8.52 -31.58
CA GLY A 489 -7.70 -8.36 -30.40
C GLY A 489 -7.93 -6.90 -30.02
N GLY A 490 -7.88 -5.98 -31.00
CA GLY A 490 -7.98 -4.53 -30.78
C GLY A 490 -9.29 -4.06 -30.14
N SER A 491 -10.35 -4.87 -30.17
CA SER A 491 -11.63 -4.58 -29.47
C SER A 491 -11.66 -5.03 -28.01
N GLY A 492 -10.64 -5.78 -27.56
CA GLY A 492 -10.51 -6.26 -26.18
C GLY A 492 -9.94 -5.19 -25.24
N ALA A 493 -10.01 -5.44 -23.93
CA ALA A 493 -9.59 -4.49 -22.91
C ALA A 493 -8.14 -4.00 -23.08
N ILE A 494 -7.20 -4.96 -23.14
CA ILE A 494 -5.77 -4.69 -23.27
C ILE A 494 -5.48 -4.18 -24.69
N GLY A 495 -6.06 -4.82 -25.71
CA GLY A 495 -5.88 -4.44 -27.10
C GLY A 495 -6.29 -2.98 -27.37
N ALA A 496 -7.46 -2.54 -26.90
CA ALA A 496 -7.92 -1.17 -27.07
C ALA A 496 -7.02 -0.14 -26.35
N ALA A 497 -6.51 -0.48 -25.16
CA ALA A 497 -5.56 0.37 -24.46
C ALA A 497 -4.21 0.46 -25.20
N CYS A 498 -3.68 -0.67 -25.67
CA CYS A 498 -2.46 -0.73 -26.47
C CYS A 498 -2.61 0.03 -27.79
N ALA A 499 -3.74 -0.12 -28.48
CA ALA A 499 -4.07 0.58 -29.71
C ALA A 499 -3.99 2.11 -29.57
N ARG A 500 -4.61 2.65 -28.51
CA ARG A 500 -4.58 4.09 -28.21
C ARG A 500 -3.17 4.58 -27.88
N LEU A 501 -2.40 3.81 -27.12
CA LEU A 501 -1.01 4.16 -26.80
C LEU A 501 -0.09 4.07 -28.05
N LEU A 502 -0.26 3.04 -28.87
CA LEU A 502 0.49 2.87 -30.11
C LEU A 502 0.15 3.95 -31.14
N ALA A 503 -1.08 4.46 -31.17
CA ALA A 503 -1.43 5.59 -32.04
C ALA A 503 -0.60 6.85 -31.71
N HIS A 504 -0.12 6.99 -30.46
CA HIS A 504 0.83 8.04 -30.07
C HIS A 504 2.29 7.68 -30.37
N ALA A 505 2.62 6.40 -30.58
CA ALA A 505 3.99 5.90 -30.71
C ALA A 505 4.36 5.32 -32.10
N ALA A 506 3.42 5.21 -33.04
CA ALA A 506 3.64 4.72 -34.40
C ALA A 506 2.84 5.52 -35.44
N ASP A 507 3.38 5.66 -36.65
CA ASP A 507 2.77 6.40 -37.76
C ASP A 507 1.45 5.79 -38.24
N GLU A 508 1.42 4.47 -38.39
CA GLU A 508 0.22 3.71 -38.77
C GLU A 508 -0.08 2.60 -37.75
N VAL A 509 -1.35 2.51 -37.35
CA VAL A 509 -1.84 1.47 -36.43
C VAL A 509 -3.00 0.69 -37.05
N TRP A 510 -2.86 -0.62 -37.11
CA TRP A 510 -3.88 -1.57 -37.57
C TRP A 510 -4.59 -2.20 -36.38
N LEU A 511 -5.91 -2.08 -36.31
CA LEU A 511 -6.74 -2.72 -35.29
C LEU A 511 -7.45 -3.91 -35.90
N VAL A 512 -7.24 -5.09 -35.32
CA VAL A 512 -7.78 -6.34 -35.84
C VAL A 512 -8.69 -7.01 -34.82
N SER A 513 -9.94 -7.25 -35.21
CA SER A 513 -10.94 -7.97 -34.40
C SER A 513 -12.17 -8.33 -35.25
N PRO A 514 -12.83 -9.48 -35.01
CA PRO A 514 -14.13 -9.78 -35.61
C PRO A 514 -15.25 -8.79 -35.20
N GLU A 515 -15.07 -8.02 -34.12
CA GLU A 515 -16.07 -7.06 -33.62
C GLU A 515 -15.99 -5.70 -34.35
N THR A 516 -16.33 -5.68 -35.64
CA THR A 516 -16.17 -4.51 -36.54
C THR A 516 -16.77 -3.22 -35.99
N ALA A 517 -17.98 -3.28 -35.40
CA ALA A 517 -18.63 -2.09 -34.84
C ALA A 517 -17.81 -1.44 -33.72
N LYS A 518 -17.19 -2.23 -32.84
CA LYS A 518 -16.30 -1.71 -31.79
C LYS A 518 -15.03 -1.10 -32.36
N LEU A 519 -14.46 -1.71 -33.41
CA LEU A 519 -13.28 -1.17 -34.07
C LEU A 519 -13.55 0.21 -34.70
N ILE A 520 -14.72 0.38 -35.33
CA ILE A 520 -15.13 1.68 -35.89
C ILE A 520 -15.17 2.75 -34.78
N THR A 521 -15.76 2.43 -33.63
CA THR A 521 -15.80 3.34 -32.48
C THR A 521 -14.40 3.68 -31.99
N ILE A 522 -13.55 2.68 -31.73
CA ILE A 522 -12.18 2.90 -31.22
C ILE A 522 -11.35 3.71 -32.21
N LYS A 523 -11.48 3.45 -33.51
CA LYS A 523 -10.83 4.22 -34.57
C LYS A 523 -11.23 5.70 -34.51
N ALA A 524 -12.53 5.99 -34.49
CA ALA A 524 -13.04 7.35 -34.45
C ALA A 524 -12.56 8.11 -33.19
N GLU A 525 -12.50 7.42 -32.05
CA GLU A 525 -11.99 7.97 -30.80
C GLU A 525 -10.48 8.27 -30.88
N ILE A 526 -9.68 7.36 -31.45
CA ILE A 526 -8.23 7.58 -31.63
C ILE A 526 -7.96 8.75 -32.56
N GLU A 527 -8.64 8.82 -33.71
CA GLU A 527 -8.44 9.88 -34.70
C GLU A 527 -8.89 11.26 -34.17
N ALA A 528 -9.92 11.28 -33.31
CA ALA A 528 -10.34 12.50 -32.63
C ALA A 528 -9.34 12.96 -31.54
N GLU A 529 -8.76 12.03 -30.79
CA GLU A 529 -7.76 12.32 -29.74
C GLU A 529 -6.36 12.64 -30.32
N ASN A 530 -6.03 12.06 -31.48
CA ASN A 530 -4.74 12.23 -32.15
C ASN A 530 -4.92 12.34 -33.68
N PRO A 531 -5.10 13.57 -34.22
CA PRO A 531 -5.28 13.79 -35.66
C PRO A 531 -4.10 13.37 -36.54
N ARG A 532 -2.92 13.07 -35.95
CA ARG A 532 -1.75 12.55 -36.68
C ARG A 532 -1.73 11.03 -36.80
N ALA A 533 -2.59 10.32 -36.08
CA ALA A 533 -2.63 8.86 -36.12
C ALA A 533 -3.37 8.38 -37.38
N THR A 534 -2.70 7.55 -38.19
CA THR A 534 -3.38 6.85 -39.29
C THR A 534 -3.85 5.49 -38.77
N VAL A 535 -5.17 5.30 -38.67
CA VAL A 535 -5.75 4.08 -38.10
C VAL A 535 -6.47 3.25 -39.16
N HIS A 536 -6.05 2.00 -39.30
CA HIS A 536 -6.70 1.00 -40.15
C HIS A 536 -7.45 -0.01 -39.30
N ILE A 537 -8.56 -0.54 -39.81
CA ILE A 537 -9.32 -1.59 -39.14
C ILE A 537 -9.46 -2.78 -40.07
N ALA A 538 -9.38 -3.98 -39.51
CA ALA A 538 -9.59 -5.23 -40.25
C ALA A 538 -10.28 -6.28 -39.36
N THR A 539 -10.99 -7.21 -39.98
CA THR A 539 -11.61 -8.34 -39.27
C THR A 539 -10.66 -9.51 -39.07
N ALA A 540 -9.56 -9.56 -39.85
CA ALA A 540 -8.48 -10.53 -39.73
C ALA A 540 -7.12 -9.88 -40.11
N PRO A 541 -5.98 -10.38 -39.62
CA PRO A 541 -4.67 -9.79 -39.90
C PRO A 541 -4.30 -9.81 -41.40
N GLY A 542 -4.60 -10.93 -42.08
CA GLY A 542 -4.48 -11.09 -43.53
C GLY A 542 -3.15 -10.65 -44.11
N ASP A 543 -3.21 -10.04 -45.29
CA ASP A 543 -2.03 -9.64 -46.08
C ASP A 543 -1.21 -8.52 -45.43
N ALA A 544 -1.80 -7.74 -44.51
CA ALA A 544 -1.12 -6.63 -43.84
C ALA A 544 0.02 -7.09 -42.90
N LEU A 545 0.06 -8.37 -42.50
CA LEU A 545 1.11 -8.94 -41.64
C LEU A 545 2.53 -8.73 -42.19
N GLY A 546 2.69 -8.76 -43.52
CA GLY A 546 3.99 -8.61 -44.18
C GLY A 546 4.59 -7.20 -44.05
N GLU A 547 3.81 -6.22 -43.62
CA GLU A 547 4.22 -4.82 -43.54
C GLU A 547 4.54 -4.37 -42.11
N MET A 548 4.13 -5.14 -41.09
CA MET A 548 4.20 -4.75 -39.68
C MET A 548 5.62 -4.83 -39.11
N ASP A 549 6.02 -3.80 -38.38
CA ASP A 549 7.27 -3.77 -37.59
C ASP A 549 7.02 -4.16 -36.13
N LEU A 550 5.79 -3.95 -35.64
CA LEU A 550 5.34 -4.33 -34.32
C LEU A 550 3.94 -4.95 -34.39
N ILE A 551 3.74 -6.09 -33.73
CA ILE A 551 2.42 -6.70 -33.54
C ILE A 551 2.19 -6.92 -32.05
N VAL A 552 1.04 -6.53 -31.53
CA VAL A 552 0.58 -6.85 -30.17
C VAL A 552 -0.61 -7.80 -30.27
N THR A 553 -0.51 -9.00 -29.70
CA THR A 553 -1.62 -9.96 -29.63
C THR A 553 -2.21 -9.95 -28.23
N ALA A 554 -3.50 -9.63 -28.15
CA ALA A 554 -4.23 -9.46 -26.90
C ALA A 554 -5.62 -10.13 -26.99
N THR A 555 -5.67 -11.39 -27.41
CA THR A 555 -6.94 -12.09 -27.64
C THR A 555 -7.38 -12.95 -26.45
N SER A 556 -8.65 -13.35 -26.50
CA SER A 556 -9.24 -14.36 -25.61
C SER A 556 -9.57 -15.66 -26.35
N ALA A 557 -9.06 -15.84 -27.57
CA ALA A 557 -9.39 -16.96 -28.45
C ALA A 557 -8.48 -18.17 -28.17
N ALA A 558 -8.52 -18.65 -26.93
CA ALA A 558 -7.64 -19.73 -26.46
C ALA A 558 -7.65 -20.93 -27.41
N GLY A 559 -6.48 -21.27 -27.94
CA GLY A 559 -6.27 -22.45 -28.79
C GLY A 559 -6.69 -22.27 -30.27
N THR A 560 -7.01 -21.06 -30.72
CA THR A 560 -7.28 -20.78 -32.14
C THR A 560 -6.09 -20.02 -32.73
N LYS A 561 -5.62 -20.38 -33.93
CA LYS A 561 -4.52 -19.67 -34.58
C LYS A 561 -4.96 -18.23 -34.93
N VAL A 562 -4.44 -17.26 -34.18
CA VAL A 562 -4.84 -15.84 -34.25
C VAL A 562 -4.17 -15.09 -35.41
N LEU A 563 -2.93 -15.44 -35.73
CA LEU A 563 -2.18 -14.93 -36.88
C LEU A 563 -1.27 -16.01 -37.44
N ASP A 564 -0.84 -15.85 -38.69
CA ASP A 564 0.17 -16.71 -39.30
C ASP A 564 1.56 -16.09 -39.17
N ILE A 565 2.38 -16.64 -38.28
CA ILE A 565 3.74 -16.12 -38.04
C ILE A 565 4.59 -16.19 -39.31
N MET A 566 4.31 -17.09 -40.24
CA MET A 566 5.06 -17.23 -41.49
C MET A 566 4.86 -16.05 -42.45
N ALA A 567 3.75 -15.32 -42.33
CA ALA A 567 3.45 -14.15 -43.15
C ALA A 567 4.04 -12.84 -42.58
N VAL A 568 4.65 -12.89 -41.39
CA VAL A 568 5.15 -11.69 -40.70
C VAL A 568 6.46 -11.19 -41.32
N LYS A 569 6.62 -9.87 -41.38
CA LYS A 569 7.84 -9.19 -41.83
C LYS A 569 9.08 -9.69 -41.06
N PRO A 570 10.19 -10.05 -41.73
CA PRO A 570 11.45 -10.30 -41.04
C PRO A 570 11.91 -9.09 -40.22
N GLY A 571 12.28 -9.32 -38.97
CA GLY A 571 12.65 -8.28 -37.99
C GLY A 571 11.47 -7.66 -37.24
N CYS A 572 10.24 -8.15 -37.45
CA CYS A 572 9.09 -7.75 -36.64
C CYS A 572 9.26 -8.17 -35.18
N VAL A 573 8.81 -7.31 -34.26
CA VAL A 573 8.62 -7.66 -32.85
C VAL A 573 7.15 -8.02 -32.64
N ILE A 574 6.87 -9.16 -31.98
CA ILE A 574 5.52 -9.58 -31.62
C ILE A 574 5.43 -9.66 -30.10
N THR A 575 4.47 -8.96 -29.50
CA THR A 575 4.20 -8.96 -28.06
C THR A 575 2.91 -9.72 -27.77
N ASP A 576 3.05 -10.91 -27.18
CA ASP A 576 1.94 -11.81 -26.86
C ASP A 576 1.47 -11.68 -25.41
N VAL A 577 0.50 -10.78 -25.21
CA VAL A 577 -0.14 -10.52 -23.90
C VAL A 577 -1.38 -11.37 -23.66
N ALA A 578 -1.73 -12.28 -24.59
CA ALA A 578 -2.84 -13.19 -24.41
C ALA A 578 -2.55 -14.19 -23.28
N ARG A 579 -3.60 -14.61 -22.57
CA ARG A 579 -3.50 -15.68 -21.57
C ARG A 579 -4.69 -16.64 -21.74
N PRO A 580 -4.45 -17.90 -22.16
CA PRO A 580 -3.18 -18.48 -22.64
C PRO A 580 -2.56 -17.74 -23.84
N LEU A 581 -1.27 -17.97 -24.11
CA LEU A 581 -0.55 -17.35 -25.24
C LEU A 581 -1.16 -17.74 -26.58
N ASP A 582 -1.12 -16.82 -27.53
CA ASP A 582 -1.60 -17.01 -28.89
C ASP A 582 -0.56 -17.75 -29.76
N MET A 583 0.72 -17.74 -29.38
CA MET A 583 1.82 -18.34 -30.15
C MET A 583 2.42 -19.58 -29.44
N SER A 584 2.64 -20.65 -30.19
CA SER A 584 3.30 -21.87 -29.69
C SER A 584 4.82 -21.80 -29.85
N ALA A 585 5.57 -22.51 -29.00
CA ALA A 585 7.04 -22.56 -29.09
C ALA A 585 7.51 -23.15 -30.44
N GLU A 586 6.72 -24.07 -31.01
CA GLU A 586 6.99 -24.65 -32.32
C GLU A 586 6.84 -23.61 -33.45
N ASP A 587 5.83 -22.74 -33.37
CA ASP A 587 5.64 -21.69 -34.36
C ASP A 587 6.72 -20.62 -34.28
N VAL A 588 7.11 -20.22 -33.06
CA VAL A 588 8.21 -19.26 -32.84
C VAL A 588 9.53 -19.82 -33.39
N ALA A 589 9.82 -21.11 -33.19
CA ALA A 589 11.04 -21.74 -33.67
C ALA A 589 11.17 -21.75 -35.20
N LYS A 590 10.06 -21.70 -35.95
CA LYS A 590 10.06 -21.65 -37.43
C LYS A 590 10.50 -20.28 -37.98
N ARG A 591 10.50 -19.22 -37.16
CA ARG A 591 10.82 -17.84 -37.55
C ARG A 591 11.94 -17.25 -36.67
N PRO A 592 13.20 -17.70 -36.83
CA PRO A 592 14.32 -17.17 -36.05
C PRO A 592 14.64 -15.69 -36.34
N ASP A 593 14.03 -15.13 -37.37
CA ASP A 593 14.12 -13.75 -37.83
C ASP A 593 12.99 -12.84 -37.26
N VAL A 594 12.11 -13.37 -36.42
CA VAL A 594 11.04 -12.64 -35.73
C VAL A 594 11.25 -12.75 -34.22
N LEU A 595 11.10 -11.63 -33.50
CA LEU A 595 11.22 -11.64 -32.04
C LEU A 595 9.85 -11.71 -31.39
N VAL A 596 9.55 -12.83 -30.73
CA VAL A 596 8.29 -13.00 -29.98
C VAL A 596 8.56 -12.86 -28.48
N ILE A 597 7.90 -11.87 -27.87
CA ILE A 597 8.03 -11.51 -26.45
C ILE A 597 6.68 -11.76 -25.75
N GLU A 598 6.69 -12.34 -24.55
CA GLU A 598 5.48 -12.56 -23.76
C GLU A 598 5.16 -11.39 -22.82
N SER A 599 6.19 -10.83 -22.20
CA SER A 599 6.04 -9.86 -21.12
C SER A 599 7.32 -9.04 -20.93
N GLY A 600 7.11 -7.82 -20.42
CA GLY A 600 8.16 -7.04 -19.79
C GLY A 600 8.10 -7.22 -18.29
N GLU A 601 9.07 -7.92 -17.73
CA GLU A 601 9.16 -8.14 -16.29
C GLU A 601 9.87 -6.97 -15.61
N VAL A 602 9.47 -6.70 -14.37
CA VAL A 602 9.80 -5.44 -13.69
C VAL A 602 10.81 -5.67 -12.59
N GLU A 603 11.93 -4.96 -12.65
CA GLU A 603 12.89 -4.87 -11.55
C GLU A 603 12.30 -3.96 -10.48
N LEU A 604 12.13 -4.51 -9.28
CA LEU A 604 11.66 -3.78 -8.11
C LEU A 604 12.84 -3.03 -7.46
N PRO A 605 12.59 -1.86 -6.86
CA PRO A 605 13.65 -1.09 -6.20
C PRO A 605 13.98 -1.67 -4.81
N GLY A 606 15.27 -1.67 -4.42
CA GLY A 606 15.74 -2.14 -3.11
C GLY A 606 16.27 -3.58 -3.11
N ASP A 607 16.55 -4.11 -1.91
CA ASP A 607 17.01 -5.49 -1.71
C ASP A 607 15.80 -6.41 -1.42
N VAL A 608 15.11 -6.81 -2.48
CA VAL A 608 13.82 -7.48 -2.36
C VAL A 608 13.98 -8.95 -1.98
N HIS A 609 13.28 -9.36 -0.93
CA HIS A 609 13.22 -10.73 -0.46
C HIS A 609 11.80 -11.31 -0.61
N MET A 610 11.67 -12.37 -1.38
CA MET A 610 10.47 -13.19 -1.51
C MET A 610 10.84 -14.61 -1.96
N ARG A 611 9.94 -15.58 -1.76
CA ARG A 611 10.09 -16.93 -2.32
C ARG A 611 10.01 -16.90 -3.84
N ASP A 612 10.54 -17.94 -4.45
CA ASP A 612 10.56 -18.11 -5.91
C ASP A 612 9.13 -18.07 -6.50
N ILE A 613 8.99 -17.26 -7.55
CA ILE A 613 7.79 -17.09 -8.38
C ILE A 613 8.07 -17.39 -9.87
N GLY A 614 9.22 -17.98 -10.19
CA GLY A 614 9.67 -18.29 -11.55
C GLY A 614 10.44 -17.17 -12.25
N LEU A 615 10.91 -16.16 -11.50
CA LEU A 615 11.65 -15.00 -12.01
C LEU A 615 12.96 -14.79 -11.23
N PRO A 616 13.95 -14.08 -11.80
CA PRO A 616 15.18 -13.74 -11.08
C PRO A 616 14.91 -12.95 -9.78
N PRO A 617 15.82 -13.00 -8.78
CA PRO A 617 15.71 -12.19 -7.57
C PRO A 617 15.52 -10.70 -7.88
N GLY A 618 14.66 -10.02 -7.14
CA GLY A 618 14.34 -8.60 -7.36
C GLY A 618 13.38 -8.32 -8.53
N VAL A 619 12.99 -9.33 -9.30
CA VAL A 619 12.10 -9.17 -10.47
C VAL A 619 10.70 -9.68 -10.16
N ALA A 620 9.69 -8.92 -10.58
CA ALA A 620 8.28 -9.24 -10.40
C ALA A 620 7.49 -9.17 -11.72
N TYR A 621 6.42 -9.97 -11.78
CA TYR A 621 5.44 -9.84 -12.85
C TYR A 621 4.83 -8.44 -12.86
N ALA A 622 4.59 -7.89 -14.05
CA ALA A 622 4.01 -6.56 -14.22
C ALA A 622 2.70 -6.35 -13.42
N CYS A 623 1.86 -7.38 -13.29
CA CYS A 623 0.63 -7.29 -12.50
C CYS A 623 0.88 -7.16 -10.98
N LEU A 624 1.92 -7.82 -10.45
CA LEU A 624 2.37 -7.65 -9.07
C LEU A 624 3.00 -6.26 -8.88
N ALA A 625 3.79 -5.80 -9.86
CA ALA A 625 4.36 -4.46 -9.84
C ALA A 625 3.30 -3.35 -9.72
N GLU A 626 2.14 -3.47 -10.39
CA GLU A 626 1.02 -2.51 -10.21
C GLU A 626 0.60 -2.38 -8.75
N THR A 627 0.45 -3.51 -8.06
CA THR A 627 0.00 -3.52 -6.66
C THR A 627 1.06 -2.91 -5.75
N ILE A 628 2.33 -3.19 -6.02
CA ILE A 628 3.47 -2.62 -5.29
C ILE A 628 3.56 -1.10 -5.51
N VAL A 629 3.42 -0.62 -6.75
CA VAL A 629 3.43 0.83 -7.05
C VAL A 629 2.31 1.56 -6.33
N LEU A 630 1.10 1.01 -6.33
CA LEU A 630 -0.03 1.60 -5.61
C LEU A 630 0.25 1.69 -4.10
N ALA A 631 0.91 0.67 -3.54
CA ALA A 631 1.32 0.69 -2.14
C ALA A 631 2.38 1.76 -1.86
N LEU A 632 3.44 1.83 -2.68
CA LEU A 632 4.49 2.85 -2.56
C LEU A 632 3.95 4.28 -2.68
N GLU A 633 3.03 4.52 -3.63
CA GLU A 633 2.38 5.81 -3.81
C GLU A 633 1.39 6.13 -2.68
N GLY A 634 0.91 5.09 -1.97
CA GLY A 634 -0.13 5.24 -0.97
C GLY A 634 -1.54 5.43 -1.54
N ARG A 635 -1.77 4.92 -2.75
CA ARG A 635 -3.06 4.98 -3.45
C ARG A 635 -3.79 3.65 -3.34
N PHE A 636 -4.54 3.53 -2.26
CA PHE A 636 -5.31 2.33 -1.95
C PHE A 636 -6.71 2.41 -2.54
N GLU A 637 -6.78 2.22 -3.85
CA GLU A 637 -8.03 2.28 -4.62
C GLU A 637 -8.19 1.09 -5.54
N THR A 638 -9.42 0.86 -5.99
CA THR A 638 -9.71 -0.09 -7.06
C THR A 638 -9.23 0.51 -8.39
N PHE A 639 -7.95 0.25 -8.72
CA PHE A 639 -7.28 0.91 -9.84
C PHE A 639 -7.66 0.32 -11.20
N THR A 640 -7.38 -0.97 -11.41
CA THR A 640 -7.72 -1.69 -12.65
C THR A 640 -8.61 -2.89 -12.35
N VAL A 641 -9.87 -2.87 -12.81
CA VAL A 641 -10.80 -4.01 -12.70
C VAL A 641 -11.67 -4.15 -13.94
N GLY A 642 -12.18 -5.36 -14.19
CA GLY A 642 -13.07 -5.63 -15.29
C GLY A 642 -12.37 -5.70 -16.65
N ARG A 643 -13.19 -5.58 -17.70
CA ARG A 643 -12.78 -5.76 -19.11
C ARG A 643 -12.66 -4.45 -19.88
N ASN A 644 -12.60 -3.31 -19.18
CA ASN A 644 -12.35 -2.02 -19.79
C ASN A 644 -11.12 -1.40 -19.12
N ILE A 645 -10.02 -1.32 -19.86
CA ILE A 645 -8.76 -0.75 -19.36
C ILE A 645 -8.63 0.66 -19.91
N GLU A 646 -8.55 1.63 -19.01
CA GLU A 646 -8.37 3.04 -19.38
C GLU A 646 -6.90 3.28 -19.76
N TRP A 647 -6.64 3.64 -21.01
CA TRP A 647 -5.28 3.90 -21.48
C TRP A 647 -4.55 4.99 -20.68
N ARG A 648 -5.30 5.96 -20.11
CA ARG A 648 -4.73 7.00 -19.24
C ARG A 648 -4.17 6.41 -17.94
N LYS A 649 -4.83 5.40 -17.36
CA LYS A 649 -4.34 4.66 -16.19
C LYS A 649 -3.10 3.83 -16.51
N VAL A 650 -3.01 3.26 -17.71
CA VAL A 650 -1.79 2.57 -18.20
C VAL A 650 -0.59 3.52 -18.19
N ARG A 651 -0.76 4.73 -18.76
CA ARG A 651 0.28 5.76 -18.77
C ARG A 651 0.60 6.30 -17.36
N GLU A 652 -0.41 6.43 -16.52
CA GLU A 652 -0.27 6.89 -15.14
C GLU A 652 0.54 5.90 -14.30
N ILE A 653 0.16 4.61 -14.29
CA ILE A 653 0.85 3.60 -13.48
C ILE A 653 2.28 3.36 -13.95
N TYR A 654 2.54 3.47 -15.26
CA TYR A 654 3.90 3.47 -15.81
C TYR A 654 4.76 4.58 -15.19
N ARG A 655 4.25 5.81 -15.15
CA ARG A 655 4.95 6.97 -14.58
C ARG A 655 5.18 6.81 -13.08
N LEU A 656 4.21 6.26 -12.36
CA LEU A 656 4.36 5.95 -10.95
C LEU A 656 5.42 4.87 -10.73
N GLY A 657 5.47 3.84 -11.58
CA GLY A 657 6.54 2.85 -11.59
C GLY A 657 7.92 3.49 -11.73
N LEU A 658 8.10 4.36 -12.73
CA LEU A 658 9.35 5.09 -12.92
C LEU A 658 9.70 6.00 -11.73
N LYS A 659 8.72 6.75 -11.20
CA LYS A 659 8.88 7.59 -10.00
C LYS A 659 9.45 6.77 -8.84
N HIS A 660 8.92 5.56 -8.66
CA HIS A 660 9.31 4.69 -7.57
C HIS A 660 10.55 3.84 -7.86
N GLY A 661 11.22 4.02 -9.01
CA GLY A 661 12.48 3.36 -9.32
C GLY A 661 12.35 1.99 -9.99
N MET A 662 11.16 1.63 -10.47
CA MET A 662 10.97 0.41 -11.25
C MET A 662 11.65 0.51 -12.61
N LYS A 663 12.23 -0.60 -13.07
CA LYS A 663 12.90 -0.71 -14.36
C LYS A 663 12.40 -1.94 -15.12
N LEU A 664 12.56 -1.93 -16.44
CA LEU A 664 12.40 -3.14 -17.23
C LEU A 664 13.61 -4.05 -16.94
N ALA A 665 13.39 -5.16 -16.25
CA ALA A 665 14.45 -6.09 -15.87
C ALA A 665 14.92 -6.92 -17.06
N THR A 666 13.95 -7.53 -17.73
CA THR A 666 14.19 -8.44 -18.84
C THR A 666 13.01 -8.42 -19.81
N ILE A 667 13.32 -8.75 -21.05
CA ILE A 667 12.33 -9.09 -22.07
C ILE A 667 12.29 -10.61 -22.12
N SER A 668 11.14 -11.19 -21.80
CA SER A 668 10.96 -12.65 -21.80
C SER A 668 10.23 -13.09 -23.06
N GLY A 669 10.70 -14.16 -23.69
CA GLY A 669 9.98 -14.90 -24.71
C GLY A 669 9.49 -16.25 -24.16
N ILE A 670 8.97 -17.10 -25.06
CA ILE A 670 8.37 -18.39 -24.71
C ILE A 670 9.33 -19.39 -24.05
N ASN A 671 10.63 -19.20 -24.23
CA ASN A 671 11.69 -20.03 -23.66
C ASN A 671 12.41 -19.35 -22.48
N GLY A 672 11.90 -18.21 -21.99
CA GLY A 672 12.48 -17.43 -20.90
C GLY A 672 13.13 -16.10 -21.34
N PRO A 673 13.94 -15.49 -20.46
CA PRO A 673 14.61 -14.21 -20.68
C PRO A 673 15.54 -14.18 -21.92
N PHE A 674 15.48 -13.12 -22.73
CA PHE A 674 16.39 -12.90 -23.86
C PHE A 674 17.72 -12.24 -23.43
N SER A 675 18.83 -12.79 -23.90
CA SER A 675 20.18 -12.23 -23.78
C SER A 675 20.53 -11.29 -24.95
N ASP A 676 21.60 -10.50 -24.81
CA ASP A 676 22.11 -9.67 -25.93
C ASP A 676 22.44 -10.49 -27.19
N GLU A 677 22.93 -11.73 -27.02
CA GLU A 677 23.22 -12.65 -28.11
C GLU A 677 21.96 -13.07 -28.86
N ASP A 678 20.84 -13.22 -28.17
CA ASP A 678 19.56 -13.55 -28.79
C ASP A 678 19.08 -12.42 -29.70
N PHE A 679 19.18 -11.16 -29.25
CA PHE A 679 18.84 -10.00 -30.08
C PHE A 679 19.75 -9.91 -31.31
N ALA A 680 21.06 -10.14 -31.13
CA ALA A 680 22.00 -10.15 -32.25
C ALA A 680 21.69 -11.26 -33.27
N ARG A 681 21.33 -12.46 -32.80
CA ARG A 681 20.95 -13.61 -33.64
C ARG A 681 19.69 -13.31 -34.45
N VAL A 682 18.63 -12.81 -33.79
CA VAL A 682 17.38 -12.45 -34.46
C VAL A 682 17.62 -11.34 -35.49
N ARG A 683 18.43 -10.33 -35.14
CA ARG A 683 18.79 -9.25 -36.04
C ARG A 683 19.51 -9.74 -37.29
N ALA A 684 20.50 -10.62 -37.13
CA ALA A 684 21.24 -11.19 -38.27
C ALA A 684 20.32 -12.00 -39.19
N ALA A 685 19.46 -12.85 -38.61
CA ALA A 685 18.49 -13.64 -39.37
C ALA A 685 17.50 -12.75 -40.14
N ALA A 686 17.00 -11.68 -39.51
CA ALA A 686 16.10 -10.72 -40.13
C ALA A 686 16.73 -9.97 -41.31
N LEU A 687 17.97 -9.50 -41.16
CA LEU A 687 18.67 -8.82 -42.25
C LEU A 687 18.97 -9.76 -43.42
N ALA A 688 19.36 -11.02 -43.14
CA ALA A 688 19.58 -12.03 -44.17
C ALA A 688 18.28 -12.36 -44.93
N ALA A 689 17.17 -12.52 -44.23
CA ALA A 689 15.87 -12.77 -44.83
C ALA A 689 15.39 -11.59 -45.71
N ARG A 690 15.62 -10.34 -45.28
CA ARG A 690 15.31 -9.15 -46.09
C ARG A 690 16.15 -9.07 -47.36
N ALA A 691 17.44 -9.41 -47.29
CA ALA A 691 18.32 -9.44 -48.46
C ALA A 691 17.92 -10.53 -49.48
N GLY A 692 17.53 -11.71 -49.00
CA GLY A 692 17.03 -12.77 -49.88
C GLY A 692 15.70 -12.44 -50.57
N GLN A 693 14.89 -11.53 -50.00
CA GLN A 693 13.65 -11.05 -50.62
C GLN A 693 13.90 -9.99 -51.71
N SER A 694 14.94 -9.16 -51.57
CA SER A 694 15.32 -8.19 -52.61
C SER A 694 15.92 -8.85 -53.85
N ASP A 695 16.66 -9.96 -53.70
CA ASP A 695 17.27 -10.67 -54.85
C ASP A 695 16.24 -11.49 -55.67
N GLY A 696 15.06 -11.77 -55.11
CA GLY A 696 14.00 -12.57 -55.76
C GLY A 696 13.06 -11.78 -56.69
N THR A 697 13.17 -10.45 -56.76
CA THR A 697 12.29 -9.59 -57.57
C THR A 697 12.89 -9.12 -58.90
N GLU A 698 14.13 -9.52 -59.24
CA GLU A 698 14.77 -9.26 -60.54
C GLU A 698 14.89 -10.53 -61.42
N SER A 699 13.81 -11.27 -61.70
CA SER A 699 13.76 -12.07 -62.94
C SER A 699 12.34 -12.46 -63.34
N THR A 700 11.77 -11.78 -64.33
CA THR A 700 10.88 -12.32 -65.38
C THR A 700 10.51 -11.18 -66.32
N GLY A 701 11.45 -10.80 -67.19
CA GLY A 701 11.13 -9.99 -68.37
C GLY A 701 10.27 -10.83 -69.34
N PRO A 702 9.27 -10.23 -70.02
CA PRO A 702 8.39 -10.99 -70.89
C PRO A 702 9.11 -11.35 -72.19
N THR A 703 9.23 -12.64 -72.47
CA THR A 703 9.62 -13.17 -73.78
C THR A 703 8.60 -12.74 -74.84
N GLY A 704 9.12 -12.10 -75.90
CA GLY A 704 8.37 -11.42 -76.93
C GLY A 704 7.36 -12.30 -77.70
N ALA A 705 6.20 -11.69 -77.97
CA ALA A 705 5.25 -12.16 -78.98
C ALA A 705 5.49 -11.39 -80.29
N THR A 706 5.83 -12.15 -81.32
CA THR A 706 5.92 -11.74 -82.72
C THR A 706 4.58 -11.21 -83.23
N THR A 707 4.58 -9.99 -83.76
CA THR A 707 3.50 -9.36 -84.53
C THR A 707 3.36 -10.03 -85.90
N GLN A 708 2.16 -10.53 -86.21
CA GLN A 708 1.67 -10.73 -87.57
C GLN A 708 0.92 -9.45 -88.00
N GLU A 709 1.40 -8.83 -89.07
CA GLU A 709 0.62 -7.90 -89.90
C GLU A 709 -0.46 -8.69 -90.64
N GLU A 710 -1.72 -8.27 -90.54
CA GLU A 710 -2.67 -8.49 -91.62
C GLU A 710 -3.68 -7.35 -91.71
N THR A 711 -3.77 -6.85 -92.93
CA THR A 711 -4.69 -5.86 -93.48
C THR A 711 -6.17 -6.18 -93.26
N ALA A 712 -6.92 -5.22 -92.70
CA ALA A 712 -8.14 -4.61 -93.26
C ALA A 712 -8.69 -3.56 -92.29
#